data_AF-A0A6G0EDP5-F1
#
_entry.id   AF-A0A6G0EDP5-F1
#
_cell.length_a   1.000
_cell.length_b   1.000
_cell.length_c   1.000
_cell.angle_alpha   90.00
_cell.angle_beta   90.00
_cell.angle_gamma   90.00
#
_symmetry.space_group_name_H-M   'P 1'
#
loop_
_entity.id
_entity.type
_entity.pdbx_description
1 polymer ?
#
loop_
_entity_poly.entity_id
_entity_poly.type
_entity_poly.pdbx_seq_one_letter_code
_entity_poly.pdbx_strand_id
1 'polypeptide(L)'
;MPLDFDRSPVRAFSHASLPESLTSALVAVGAGRLIEHDTSDTCRCMSSITTPTDRLDDETATLVVDAADCPNGGSLATAPACRATVVSTLEDRDVDAVVVRTDGVERRFDDGAVGLLVAAGRFAERVGFYDDRLAERARHDPLGAAYEATGRAGPIRRAAVETGLAVGASDVEGYSDALRAVVGPTLARSRIDPHPPADARLVARTDLETGAVARRYETRHGPHYHLDPPESNLTPSAAQTLAAAHDALARGAVDAGPRAPGRAVRLVADADDPVDTLTAVLRKHTHGHGVLDDLFSDAHVSDVYVSTPADENPIRVVVDSEAMPTNVRLTPGGAASLASRLRRVSGASFSRADPTLDTVIDAGGTSIRVAGVTEPASDGLGFAFRRHDETPLTLPALVRNGTLSAEAAALCSLAVERGASVLVAGARGAGKTTFLESLLWELPSDVRAVLIEDTPELPAASLRDAGRDVQTLRTDTTGGPEPTPQEALHAALRLGDGALAVGEVRGDEAAVLYEAMRVGANASAVLGTIHGDGATDVRERVVSDLGVPASSFAATDLVVTCQRADSHRVARVEEVRPTAGDATFETLFAHDGASLAPTGTVERGDSLAIESISNPGESYADVLAVLDTRSRRLATLAETGRTDPADRTEPRLEGGSGC
;
A
#
# COMPACT_ATOMS: atom_id res chain seq x y z
N MET A 1 28.47 -11.50 46.79
CA MET A 1 29.19 -12.75 46.49
C MET A 1 28.34 -13.57 45.54
N PRO A 2 28.53 -13.41 44.22
CA PRO A 2 28.06 -14.33 43.20
C PRO A 2 29.14 -15.41 42.96
N LEU A 3 28.78 -16.56 42.40
CA LEU A 3 29.72 -17.53 41.86
C LEU A 3 29.48 -17.69 40.36
N ASP A 4 30.44 -17.17 39.60
CA ASP A 4 30.73 -17.39 38.19
C ASP A 4 31.06 -18.86 37.91
N PHE A 5 30.64 -19.35 36.74
CA PHE A 5 31.43 -20.33 36.00
C PHE A 5 31.46 -19.97 34.51
N ASP A 6 32.60 -19.37 34.17
CA ASP A 6 33.16 -19.13 32.85
C ASP A 6 33.26 -20.44 32.03
N ARG A 7 32.78 -20.39 30.78
CA ARG A 7 32.95 -21.44 29.77
C ARG A 7 33.83 -20.89 28.67
N SER A 8 35.03 -21.45 28.56
CA SER A 8 35.93 -21.34 27.41
C SER A 8 36.60 -22.69 27.13
N PRO A 9 37.05 -22.96 25.87
CA PRO A 9 36.72 -24.20 25.17
C PRO A 9 37.86 -25.22 25.10
N VAL A 10 37.52 -26.51 25.08
CA VAL A 10 38.49 -27.60 24.83
C VAL A 10 38.63 -27.84 23.33
N ARG A 11 39.85 -27.65 22.84
CA ARG A 11 40.32 -27.90 21.49
C ARG A 11 40.34 -29.38 21.14
N ALA A 12 40.07 -29.66 19.86
CA ALA A 12 40.19 -30.95 19.19
C ALA A 12 41.59 -31.59 19.33
N PHE A 13 41.62 -32.91 19.51
CA PHE A 13 42.81 -33.73 19.27
C PHE A 13 42.59 -34.64 18.06
N SER A 14 43.55 -34.53 17.14
CA SER A 14 43.73 -35.23 15.88
C SER A 14 43.96 -36.74 16.06
N HIS A 15 43.46 -37.52 15.10
CA HIS A 15 43.79 -38.93 14.88
C HIS A 15 45.31 -39.15 14.85
N ALA A 16 45.80 -40.10 15.68
CA ALA A 16 46.92 -40.96 15.37
C ALA A 16 46.99 -42.13 16.38
N SER A 17 47.03 -43.36 15.85
CA SER A 17 47.66 -44.55 16.45
C SER A 17 46.87 -45.33 17.52
N LEU A 18 46.15 -46.38 17.10
CA LEU A 18 45.87 -47.55 17.95
C LEU A 18 46.45 -48.83 17.28
N PRO A 19 47.10 -49.73 18.05
CA PRO A 19 47.86 -50.87 17.52
C PRO A 19 47.01 -52.10 17.14
N GLU A 20 47.50 -52.87 16.17
CA GLU A 20 46.89 -54.04 15.47
C GLU A 20 46.48 -55.26 16.32
N SER A 21 46.40 -55.17 17.65
CA SER A 21 46.17 -56.33 18.54
C SER A 21 44.75 -56.48 19.09
N LEU A 22 43.78 -55.70 18.63
CA LEU A 22 42.37 -55.80 19.05
C LEU A 22 41.41 -56.26 17.95
N THR A 23 41.88 -56.39 16.71
CA THR A 23 41.06 -56.80 15.56
C THR A 23 40.86 -58.33 15.49
N SER A 24 41.71 -59.11 16.15
CA SER A 24 41.71 -60.58 16.08
C SER A 24 40.89 -61.28 17.18
N ALA A 25 40.28 -60.54 18.12
CA ALA A 25 39.45 -61.11 19.19
C ALA A 25 37.93 -61.00 18.96
N LEU A 26 37.46 -60.19 18.01
CA LEU A 26 36.01 -59.98 17.76
C LEU A 26 35.42 -60.88 16.65
N VAL A 27 36.23 -61.70 15.99
CA VAL A 27 35.77 -62.63 14.93
C VAL A 27 35.31 -63.99 15.49
N ALA A 28 35.50 -64.27 16.79
CA ALA A 28 35.30 -65.60 17.37
C ALA A 28 33.97 -65.83 18.12
N VAL A 29 33.06 -64.86 18.21
CA VAL A 29 31.72 -65.08 18.79
C VAL A 29 30.67 -64.45 17.86
N GLY A 30 29.98 -65.31 17.11
CA GLY A 30 29.04 -64.92 16.07
C GLY A 30 27.96 -63.93 16.54
N ALA A 31 28.00 -62.74 15.97
CA ALA A 31 26.89 -61.79 15.91
C ALA A 31 26.67 -61.42 14.43
N GLY A 32 26.29 -62.41 13.62
CA GLY A 32 25.73 -62.16 12.31
C GLY A 32 24.28 -61.72 12.46
N ARG A 33 24.04 -60.40 12.61
CA ARG A 33 22.84 -59.64 12.21
C ARG A 33 22.88 -58.25 12.88
N LEU A 34 22.31 -57.29 12.16
CA LEU A 34 22.09 -55.87 12.50
C LEU A 34 23.13 -54.90 11.90
N ILE A 35 23.03 -54.71 10.58
CA ILE A 35 22.92 -53.35 10.07
C ILE A 35 21.47 -53.23 9.60
N GLU A 36 20.59 -52.84 10.51
CA GLU A 36 19.36 -52.19 10.11
C GLU A 36 19.79 -50.92 9.38
N HIS A 37 19.57 -50.87 8.07
CA HIS A 37 19.53 -49.59 7.37
C HIS A 37 18.42 -48.79 8.06
N ASP A 38 18.79 -47.69 8.71
CA ASP A 38 17.84 -46.76 9.29
C ASP A 38 16.93 -46.25 8.17
N THR A 39 15.68 -46.71 8.14
CA THR A 39 14.67 -46.34 7.14
C THR A 39 14.10 -44.94 7.36
N SER A 40 14.70 -44.14 8.26
CA SER A 40 14.25 -42.80 8.64
C SER A 40 14.52 -41.71 7.60
N ASP A 41 15.28 -42.00 6.53
CA ASP A 41 15.77 -40.99 5.56
C ASP A 41 15.08 -41.01 4.19
N THR A 42 14.04 -41.82 4.01
CA THR A 42 13.28 -41.85 2.74
C THR A 42 12.24 -40.74 2.70
N CYS A 43 12.35 -39.80 1.74
CA CYS A 43 11.31 -38.78 1.51
C CYS A 43 10.03 -39.47 1.00
N ARG A 44 8.90 -39.09 1.60
CA ARG A 44 7.56 -39.56 1.24
C ARG A 44 6.75 -38.47 0.53
N CYS A 45 7.45 -37.55 -0.10
CA CYS A 45 6.85 -36.39 -0.72
C CYS A 45 6.07 -36.83 -1.97
N MET A 46 4.87 -36.28 -2.16
CA MET A 46 4.07 -36.53 -3.35
C MET A 46 4.26 -35.37 -4.33
N SER A 47 4.73 -35.66 -5.55
CA SER A 47 4.90 -34.67 -6.61
C SER A 47 3.81 -34.79 -7.68
N SER A 48 3.40 -33.65 -8.23
CA SER A 48 2.48 -33.59 -9.36
C SER A 48 2.80 -32.37 -10.22
N ILE A 49 2.71 -32.51 -11.54
CA ILE A 49 2.84 -31.38 -12.47
C ILE A 49 1.44 -30.92 -12.86
N THR A 50 1.17 -29.63 -12.65
CA THR A 50 -0.08 -28.96 -13.01
C THR A 50 0.18 -27.92 -14.09
N THR A 51 -0.68 -27.87 -15.11
CA THR A 51 -0.72 -26.82 -16.12
C THR A 51 -2.05 -26.07 -15.95
N PRO A 52 -2.07 -24.75 -15.69
CA PRO A 52 -3.32 -24.00 -15.56
C PRO A 52 -4.12 -24.05 -16.85
N THR A 53 -5.38 -24.50 -16.80
CA THR A 53 -6.29 -24.55 -17.96
C THR A 53 -6.95 -23.21 -18.33
N ASP A 54 -6.77 -22.17 -17.51
CA ASP A 54 -7.57 -20.93 -17.57
C ASP A 54 -6.85 -19.70 -18.16
N ARG A 55 -5.60 -19.84 -18.64
CA ARG A 55 -4.91 -18.77 -19.39
C ARG A 55 -4.81 -19.17 -20.85
N LEU A 56 -5.46 -18.40 -21.72
CA LEU A 56 -5.55 -18.68 -23.15
C LEU A 56 -4.21 -18.60 -23.89
N ASP A 57 -3.11 -18.12 -23.28
CA ASP A 57 -1.85 -17.87 -23.99
C ASP A 57 -0.57 -18.21 -23.21
N ASP A 58 -0.61 -18.94 -22.07
CA ASP A 58 0.62 -19.28 -21.34
C ASP A 58 0.56 -20.67 -20.67
N GLU A 59 1.10 -21.70 -21.34
CA GLU A 59 1.18 -23.09 -20.87
C GLU A 59 2.26 -23.27 -19.79
N THR A 60 2.24 -22.48 -18.72
CA THR A 60 3.24 -22.59 -17.65
C THR A 60 3.04 -23.87 -16.83
N ALA A 61 4.01 -24.78 -16.88
CA ALA A 61 3.98 -26.02 -16.11
C ALA A 61 4.53 -25.76 -14.70
N THR A 62 3.76 -26.09 -13.66
CA THR A 62 4.20 -25.96 -12.26
C THR A 62 4.32 -27.34 -11.62
N LEU A 63 5.48 -27.65 -11.05
CA LEU A 63 5.69 -28.80 -10.17
C LEU A 63 5.25 -28.44 -8.75
N VAL A 64 4.23 -29.14 -8.24
CA VAL A 64 3.78 -29.04 -6.85
C VAL A 64 4.21 -30.28 -6.09
N VAL A 65 4.88 -30.07 -4.96
CA VAL A 65 5.37 -31.12 -4.06
C VAL A 65 4.68 -30.98 -2.72
N ASP A 66 3.89 -31.98 -2.33
CA ASP A 66 3.38 -32.13 -0.98
C ASP A 66 4.42 -32.89 -0.14
N ALA A 67 4.96 -32.21 0.87
CA ALA A 67 5.99 -32.72 1.77
C ALA A 67 5.51 -32.77 3.22
N ALA A 68 4.19 -32.83 3.48
CA ALA A 68 3.62 -33.01 4.81
C ALA A 68 4.21 -34.22 5.57
N ASP A 69 4.53 -35.29 4.86
CA ASP A 69 5.15 -36.50 5.43
C ASP A 69 6.69 -36.56 5.27
N CYS A 70 7.37 -35.46 4.84
CA CYS A 70 8.84 -35.44 4.72
C CYS A 70 9.47 -35.16 6.11
N PRO A 71 10.42 -35.97 6.61
CA PRO A 71 11.05 -35.80 7.92
C PRO A 71 11.80 -34.46 8.10
N ASN A 72 12.13 -33.78 7.00
CA ASN A 72 12.84 -32.49 6.98
C ASN A 72 11.94 -31.31 6.54
N GLY A 73 10.61 -31.45 6.64
CA GLY A 73 9.66 -30.34 6.44
C GLY A 73 9.66 -29.73 5.03
N GLY A 74 10.06 -30.50 4.01
CA GLY A 74 10.07 -30.08 2.61
C GLY A 74 11.15 -29.05 2.23
N SER A 75 12.13 -28.80 3.09
CA SER A 75 13.20 -27.82 2.80
C SER A 75 14.21 -28.38 1.79
N LEU A 76 14.09 -27.99 0.52
CA LEU A 76 15.03 -28.44 -0.53
C LEU A 76 16.48 -28.00 -0.24
N ALA A 77 16.72 -26.92 0.50
CA ALA A 77 18.09 -26.51 0.83
C ALA A 77 18.78 -27.50 1.79
N THR A 78 18.03 -28.10 2.72
CA THR A 78 18.58 -28.92 3.80
C THR A 78 18.29 -30.42 3.67
N ALA A 79 17.34 -30.81 2.81
CA ALA A 79 16.87 -32.17 2.68
C ALA A 79 17.23 -32.80 1.32
N PRO A 80 18.34 -33.57 1.23
CA PRO A 80 18.73 -34.27 0.01
C PRO A 80 17.65 -35.20 -0.53
N ALA A 81 16.91 -35.88 0.35
CA ALA A 81 15.83 -36.78 -0.05
C ALA A 81 14.65 -36.04 -0.69
N CYS A 82 14.20 -34.90 -0.11
CA CYS A 82 13.12 -34.14 -0.75
C CYS A 82 13.62 -33.50 -2.08
N ARG A 83 14.92 -33.12 -2.21
CA ARG A 83 15.52 -32.73 -3.52
C ARG A 83 15.49 -33.85 -4.55
N ALA A 84 15.86 -35.06 -4.15
CA ALA A 84 15.88 -36.20 -5.06
C ALA A 84 14.51 -36.48 -5.66
N THR A 85 13.44 -36.39 -4.88
CA THR A 85 12.07 -36.51 -5.39
C THR A 85 11.72 -35.43 -6.41
N VAL A 86 12.10 -34.18 -6.14
CA VAL A 86 11.92 -33.06 -7.09
C VAL A 86 12.69 -33.31 -8.38
N VAL A 87 13.99 -33.56 -8.28
CA VAL A 87 14.86 -33.74 -9.45
C VAL A 87 14.45 -34.97 -10.27
N SER A 88 14.07 -36.07 -9.61
CA SER A 88 13.59 -37.27 -10.31
C SER A 88 12.29 -37.02 -11.08
N THR A 89 11.39 -36.16 -10.55
CA THR A 89 10.17 -35.78 -11.28
C THR A 89 10.50 -34.92 -12.52
N LEU A 90 11.58 -34.13 -12.45
CA LEU A 90 12.06 -33.27 -13.54
C LEU A 90 12.92 -34.01 -14.58
N GLU A 91 13.21 -35.31 -14.39
CA GLU A 91 13.80 -36.15 -15.44
C GLU A 91 12.82 -36.35 -16.61
N ASP A 92 11.52 -36.40 -16.32
CA ASP A 92 10.49 -36.68 -17.31
C ASP A 92 10.00 -35.43 -18.06
N ARG A 93 9.98 -34.27 -17.39
CA ARG A 93 9.38 -33.04 -17.92
C ARG A 93 9.91 -31.78 -17.26
N ASP A 94 10.18 -30.77 -18.08
CA ASP A 94 10.55 -29.42 -17.62
C ASP A 94 9.34 -28.65 -17.07
N VAL A 95 9.61 -27.74 -16.14
CA VAL A 95 8.62 -26.87 -15.51
C VAL A 95 9.14 -25.45 -15.39
N ASP A 96 8.21 -24.50 -15.35
CA ASP A 96 8.48 -23.07 -15.20
C ASP A 96 8.47 -22.65 -13.72
N ALA A 97 7.91 -23.49 -12.85
CA ALA A 97 7.86 -23.22 -11.41
C ALA A 97 7.94 -24.48 -10.56
N VAL A 98 8.57 -24.36 -9.40
CA VAL A 98 8.60 -25.40 -8.36
C VAL A 98 8.00 -24.83 -7.08
N VAL A 99 7.02 -25.54 -6.52
CA VAL A 99 6.33 -25.18 -5.28
C VAL A 99 6.35 -26.36 -4.32
N VAL A 100 6.82 -26.15 -3.10
CA VAL A 100 6.77 -27.16 -2.03
C VAL A 100 5.82 -26.71 -0.94
N ARG A 101 4.88 -27.59 -0.57
CA ARG A 101 3.91 -27.38 0.51
C ARG A 101 4.21 -28.31 1.67
N THR A 102 4.21 -27.78 2.88
CA THR A 102 4.42 -28.55 4.11
C THR A 102 3.80 -27.79 5.27
N ASP A 103 3.03 -28.48 6.12
CA ASP A 103 2.56 -27.91 7.39
C ASP A 103 1.80 -26.59 7.26
N GLY A 104 1.01 -26.43 6.19
CA GLY A 104 0.30 -25.18 5.93
C GLY A 104 1.18 -24.03 5.42
N VAL A 105 2.45 -24.29 5.11
CA VAL A 105 3.42 -23.35 4.52
C VAL A 105 3.68 -23.72 3.07
N GLU A 106 3.79 -22.72 2.21
CA GLU A 106 4.18 -22.88 0.81
C GLU A 106 5.50 -22.16 0.55
N ARG A 107 6.40 -22.83 -0.19
CA ARG A 107 7.68 -22.30 -0.67
C ARG A 107 7.68 -22.33 -2.19
N ARG A 108 7.82 -21.16 -2.81
CA ARG A 108 7.98 -21.02 -4.26
C ARG A 108 9.42 -20.63 -4.55
N PHE A 109 10.10 -21.44 -5.34
CA PHE A 109 11.50 -21.22 -5.70
C PHE A 109 11.60 -20.17 -6.81
N ASP A 110 12.67 -19.37 -6.78
CA ASP A 110 12.95 -18.39 -7.84
C ASP A 110 13.43 -19.07 -9.14
N ASP A 111 13.51 -18.29 -10.22
CA ASP A 111 13.86 -18.82 -11.55
C ASP A 111 15.25 -19.45 -11.60
N GLY A 112 16.19 -18.94 -10.80
CA GLY A 112 17.54 -19.51 -10.69
C GLY A 112 17.51 -20.90 -10.04
N ALA A 113 16.77 -21.03 -8.93
CA ALA A 113 16.57 -22.29 -8.24
C ALA A 113 15.81 -23.31 -9.11
N VAL A 114 14.75 -22.88 -9.81
CA VAL A 114 14.03 -23.74 -10.77
C VAL A 114 14.95 -24.18 -11.90
N GLY A 115 15.73 -23.26 -12.48
CA GLY A 115 16.69 -23.55 -13.54
C GLY A 115 17.74 -24.58 -13.11
N LEU A 116 18.29 -24.47 -11.90
CA LEU A 116 19.22 -25.47 -11.35
C LEU A 116 18.57 -26.85 -11.20
N LEU A 117 17.34 -26.92 -10.66
CA LEU A 117 16.63 -28.18 -10.45
C LEU A 117 16.26 -28.88 -11.76
N VAL A 118 15.78 -28.12 -12.75
CA VAL A 118 15.48 -28.62 -14.10
C VAL A 118 16.75 -29.11 -14.80
N ALA A 119 17.83 -28.33 -14.72
CA ALA A 119 19.12 -28.73 -15.29
C ALA A 119 19.66 -30.01 -14.64
N ALA A 120 19.47 -30.18 -13.32
CA ALA A 120 19.84 -31.39 -12.61
C ALA A 120 19.03 -32.62 -13.08
N GLY A 121 17.72 -32.47 -13.32
CA GLY A 121 16.86 -33.54 -13.83
C GLY A 121 17.29 -33.99 -15.23
N ARG A 122 17.42 -33.04 -16.16
CA ARG A 122 17.94 -33.30 -17.52
C ARG A 122 19.33 -33.95 -17.50
N PHE A 123 20.19 -33.55 -16.56
CA PHE A 123 21.52 -34.13 -16.42
C PHE A 123 21.47 -35.56 -15.87
N ALA A 124 20.64 -35.83 -14.87
CA ALA A 124 20.47 -37.17 -14.30
C ALA A 124 19.95 -38.17 -15.34
N GLU A 125 18.94 -37.80 -16.12
CA GLU A 125 18.41 -38.61 -17.23
C GLU A 125 19.51 -38.97 -18.24
N ARG A 126 20.26 -37.96 -18.70
CA ARG A 126 21.27 -38.13 -19.74
C ARG A 126 22.51 -38.89 -19.28
N VAL A 127 22.90 -38.71 -18.02
CA VAL A 127 24.12 -39.30 -17.45
C VAL A 127 23.89 -40.69 -16.88
N GLY A 128 22.66 -41.08 -16.53
CA GLY A 128 22.36 -42.43 -16.03
C GLY A 128 22.91 -43.54 -16.92
N PHE A 129 22.83 -43.37 -18.25
CA PHE A 129 23.42 -44.34 -19.19
C PHE A 129 24.95 -44.53 -19.03
N TYR A 130 25.68 -43.49 -18.61
CA TYR A 130 27.15 -43.50 -18.53
C TYR A 130 27.66 -43.73 -17.10
N ASP A 131 26.97 -43.18 -16.09
CA ASP A 131 27.38 -43.17 -14.69
C ASP A 131 26.15 -43.03 -13.77
N ASP A 132 25.54 -44.17 -13.42
CA ASP A 132 24.40 -44.23 -12.51
C ASP A 132 24.68 -43.59 -11.14
N ARG A 133 25.93 -43.67 -10.65
CA ARG A 133 26.33 -43.06 -9.36
C ARG A 133 26.26 -41.53 -9.46
N LEU A 134 26.70 -40.98 -10.58
CA LEU A 134 26.68 -39.54 -10.81
C LEU A 134 25.26 -39.03 -11.09
N ALA A 135 24.41 -39.82 -11.77
CA ALA A 135 22.99 -39.51 -11.91
C ALA A 135 22.29 -39.48 -10.55
N GLU A 136 22.54 -40.47 -9.69
CA GLU A 136 22.00 -40.51 -8.33
C GLU A 136 22.48 -39.33 -7.46
N ARG A 137 23.74 -38.94 -7.64
CA ARG A 137 24.29 -37.75 -7.01
C ARG A 137 23.62 -36.48 -7.52
N ALA A 138 23.32 -36.37 -8.82
CA ALA A 138 22.63 -35.19 -9.37
C ALA A 138 21.23 -35.02 -8.79
N ARG A 139 20.54 -36.11 -8.43
CA ARG A 139 19.24 -36.07 -7.73
C ARG A 139 19.35 -35.48 -6.33
N HIS A 140 20.32 -35.93 -5.54
CA HIS A 140 20.45 -35.59 -4.13
C HIS A 140 21.32 -34.34 -3.86
N ASP A 141 22.34 -34.14 -4.68
CA ASP A 141 23.39 -33.12 -4.58
C ASP A 141 23.69 -32.52 -5.99
N PRO A 142 22.74 -31.78 -6.61
CA PRO A 142 22.97 -31.07 -7.87
C PRO A 142 24.27 -30.26 -7.95
N LEU A 143 24.63 -29.52 -6.89
CA LEU A 143 25.82 -28.65 -6.88
C LEU A 143 27.10 -29.49 -6.89
N GLY A 144 27.18 -30.52 -6.05
CA GLY A 144 28.32 -31.43 -6.06
C GLY A 144 28.42 -32.30 -7.32
N ALA A 145 27.28 -32.66 -7.93
CA ALA A 145 27.26 -33.33 -9.23
C ALA A 145 27.79 -32.41 -10.34
N ALA A 146 27.42 -31.14 -10.36
CA ALA A 146 27.94 -30.14 -11.29
C ALA A 146 29.46 -29.97 -11.15
N TYR A 147 29.94 -29.85 -9.90
CA TYR A 147 31.37 -29.76 -9.61
C TYR A 147 32.15 -31.01 -10.07
N GLU A 148 31.63 -32.20 -9.80
CA GLU A 148 32.25 -33.45 -10.26
C GLU A 148 32.26 -33.54 -11.79
N ALA A 149 31.13 -33.25 -12.44
CA ALA A 149 30.97 -33.38 -13.88
C ALA A 149 31.83 -32.41 -14.69
N THR A 150 32.01 -31.17 -14.21
CA THR A 150 32.89 -30.16 -14.85
C THR A 150 34.37 -30.57 -14.82
N GLY A 151 34.78 -31.34 -13.81
CA GLY A 151 36.12 -31.93 -13.71
C GLY A 151 36.35 -33.18 -14.58
N ARG A 152 35.31 -33.74 -15.22
CA ARG A 152 35.43 -34.92 -16.10
C ARG A 152 35.76 -34.52 -17.55
N ALA A 153 36.10 -35.52 -18.36
CA ALA A 153 36.26 -35.39 -19.81
C ALA A 153 35.14 -36.11 -20.57
N GLY A 154 34.92 -35.74 -21.82
CA GLY A 154 34.05 -36.48 -22.73
C GLY A 154 32.54 -36.25 -22.49
N PRO A 155 31.69 -37.29 -22.62
CA PRO A 155 30.24 -37.16 -22.58
C PRO A 155 29.67 -36.50 -21.31
N ILE A 156 30.24 -36.79 -20.13
CA ILE A 156 29.75 -36.28 -18.84
C ILE A 156 29.90 -34.75 -18.74
N ARG A 157 31.07 -34.21 -19.11
CA ARG A 157 31.29 -32.75 -19.10
C ARG A 157 30.40 -32.04 -20.12
N ARG A 158 30.19 -32.62 -21.30
CA ARG A 158 29.27 -32.06 -22.31
C ARG A 158 27.84 -32.05 -21.80
N ALA A 159 27.38 -33.13 -21.18
CA ALA A 159 26.06 -33.19 -20.57
C ALA A 159 25.85 -32.08 -19.53
N ALA A 160 26.83 -31.82 -18.65
CA ALA A 160 26.73 -30.76 -17.65
C ALA A 160 26.63 -29.34 -18.26
N VAL A 161 27.28 -29.11 -19.40
CA VAL A 161 27.21 -27.82 -20.11
C VAL A 161 25.90 -27.70 -20.91
N GLU A 162 25.54 -28.73 -21.67
CA GLU A 162 24.36 -28.73 -22.56
C GLU A 162 23.04 -28.67 -21.79
N THR A 163 22.98 -29.27 -20.60
CA THR A 163 21.78 -29.22 -19.73
C THR A 163 21.68 -27.93 -18.92
N GLY A 164 22.74 -27.12 -18.87
CA GLY A 164 22.83 -25.91 -18.06
C GLY A 164 23.26 -26.14 -16.61
N LEU A 165 23.47 -27.39 -16.17
CA LEU A 165 23.80 -27.71 -14.77
C LEU A 165 25.09 -27.03 -14.30
N ALA A 166 26.11 -26.96 -15.16
CA ALA A 166 27.36 -26.28 -14.85
C ALA A 166 27.19 -24.76 -14.65
N VAL A 167 26.24 -24.14 -15.36
CA VAL A 167 25.94 -22.70 -15.25
C VAL A 167 25.05 -22.43 -14.04
N GLY A 168 24.02 -23.25 -13.80
CA GLY A 168 23.16 -23.10 -12.62
C GLY A 168 23.89 -23.33 -11.29
N ALA A 169 25.03 -24.03 -11.30
CA ALA A 169 25.88 -24.23 -10.14
C ALA A 169 27.08 -23.28 -10.07
N SER A 170 27.27 -22.37 -11.04
CA SER A 170 28.32 -21.36 -10.97
C SER A 170 27.88 -20.18 -10.10
N ASP A 171 28.83 -19.58 -9.39
CA ASP A 171 28.63 -18.36 -8.59
C ASP A 171 27.61 -18.47 -7.45
N VAL A 172 27.32 -19.70 -6.97
CA VAL A 172 26.51 -19.94 -5.76
C VAL A 172 27.38 -20.43 -4.61
N GLU A 173 27.18 -19.88 -3.40
CA GLU A 173 27.96 -20.27 -2.22
C GLU A 173 27.51 -21.62 -1.62
N GLY A 174 26.25 -22.00 -1.86
CA GLY A 174 25.66 -23.24 -1.37
C GLY A 174 24.15 -23.27 -1.60
N TYR A 175 23.46 -24.29 -1.05
CA TYR A 175 22.03 -24.48 -1.29
C TYR A 175 21.11 -23.40 -0.73
N SER A 176 21.51 -22.68 0.33
CA SER A 176 20.74 -21.55 0.85
C SER A 176 20.65 -20.39 -0.15
N ASP A 177 21.66 -20.26 -1.01
CA ASP A 177 21.74 -19.26 -2.07
C ASP A 177 21.14 -19.81 -3.38
N ALA A 178 21.51 -21.05 -3.74
CA ALA A 178 21.08 -21.69 -4.98
C ALA A 178 19.60 -22.12 -4.99
N LEU A 179 18.98 -22.32 -3.83
CA LEU A 179 17.57 -22.74 -3.69
C LEU A 179 16.77 -21.71 -2.88
N ARG A 180 16.93 -20.44 -3.24
CA ARG A 180 16.14 -19.34 -2.68
C ARG A 180 14.66 -19.50 -3.03
N ALA A 181 13.83 -19.19 -2.05
CA ALA A 181 12.39 -19.32 -2.16
C ALA A 181 11.69 -18.21 -1.39
N VAL A 182 10.59 -17.72 -1.97
CA VAL A 182 9.62 -16.92 -1.25
C VAL A 182 8.68 -17.85 -0.49
N VAL A 183 8.37 -17.50 0.75
CA VAL A 183 7.70 -18.35 1.74
C VAL A 183 6.47 -17.65 2.29
N GLY A 184 5.43 -18.40 2.63
CA GLY A 184 4.29 -17.90 3.39
C GLY A 184 3.28 -19.00 3.70
N PRO A 185 2.34 -18.77 4.63
CA PRO A 185 1.27 -19.72 4.87
C PRO A 185 0.39 -19.85 3.62
N THR A 186 -0.22 -21.02 3.42
CA THR A 186 -1.03 -21.34 2.24
C THR A 186 -2.23 -20.40 2.05
N LEU A 187 -2.78 -19.87 3.16
CA LEU A 187 -3.87 -18.90 3.13
C LEU A 187 -3.42 -17.49 2.73
N ALA A 188 -2.14 -17.15 2.90
CA ALA A 188 -1.65 -15.82 2.55
C ALA A 188 -1.66 -15.66 1.04
N ARG A 189 -2.09 -14.49 0.59
CA ARG A 189 -2.15 -14.12 -0.82
C ARG A 189 -0.87 -13.47 -1.33
N SER A 190 0.12 -13.34 -0.46
CA SER A 190 1.48 -12.91 -0.73
C SER A 190 2.50 -13.95 -0.28
N ARG A 191 3.73 -13.84 -0.77
CA ARG A 191 4.90 -14.60 -0.34
C ARG A 191 6.03 -13.62 -0.03
N ILE A 192 6.92 -14.04 0.83
CA ILE A 192 7.95 -13.18 1.42
C ILE A 192 9.31 -13.85 1.24
N ASP A 193 10.30 -13.11 0.75
CA ASP A 193 11.69 -13.55 0.85
C ASP A 193 12.18 -13.33 2.29
N PRO A 194 12.46 -14.40 3.05
CA PRO A 194 12.89 -14.26 4.44
C PRO A 194 14.32 -13.73 4.57
N HIS A 195 15.10 -13.69 3.47
CA HIS A 195 16.49 -13.27 3.52
C HIS A 195 16.64 -11.84 2.98
N PRO A 196 17.29 -10.93 3.72
CA PRO A 196 17.69 -9.66 3.16
C PRO A 196 18.76 -9.87 2.06
N PRO A 197 18.98 -8.87 1.18
CA PRO A 197 20.10 -8.88 0.22
C PRO A 197 21.44 -9.13 0.93
N ALA A 198 22.36 -9.86 0.30
CA ALA A 198 23.61 -10.27 0.93
C ALA A 198 24.53 -9.09 1.33
N ASP A 199 24.43 -7.98 0.60
CA ASP A 199 25.17 -6.74 0.82
C ASP A 199 24.39 -5.71 1.67
N ALA A 200 23.25 -6.12 2.26
CA ALA A 200 22.37 -5.23 2.99
C ALA A 200 22.96 -4.77 4.33
N ARG A 201 22.93 -3.45 4.56
CA ARG A 201 23.22 -2.82 5.86
C ARG A 201 21.94 -2.28 6.47
N LEU A 202 21.57 -2.74 7.67
CA LEU A 202 20.38 -2.27 8.38
C LEU A 202 20.49 -0.75 8.68
N VAL A 203 19.48 0.00 8.30
CA VAL A 203 19.33 1.45 8.52
C VAL A 203 18.33 1.73 9.64
N ALA A 204 17.16 1.10 9.58
CA ALA A 204 16.10 1.29 10.56
C ALA A 204 15.32 -0.01 10.81
N ARG A 205 14.70 -0.09 11.98
CA ARG A 205 13.78 -1.17 12.36
C ARG A 205 12.58 -0.56 13.08
N THR A 206 11.39 -0.99 12.70
CA THR A 206 10.11 -0.56 13.28
C THR A 206 9.30 -1.80 13.64
N ASP A 207 8.84 -1.91 14.88
CA ASP A 207 7.86 -2.92 15.28
C ASP A 207 6.46 -2.30 15.09
N LEU A 208 5.60 -3.01 14.35
CA LEU A 208 4.32 -2.50 13.87
C LEU A 208 3.15 -2.96 14.75
N GLU A 209 2.04 -2.22 14.73
CA GLU A 209 0.85 -2.55 15.52
C GLU A 209 0.24 -3.91 15.16
N THR A 210 0.43 -4.37 13.92
CA THR A 210 0.00 -5.71 13.48
C THR A 210 0.84 -6.84 14.06
N GLY A 211 1.92 -6.52 14.78
CA GLY A 211 2.94 -7.46 15.25
C GLY A 211 4.00 -7.80 14.19
N ALA A 212 3.91 -7.21 12.99
CA ALA A 212 4.94 -7.31 11.98
C ALA A 212 6.18 -6.50 12.36
N VAL A 213 7.33 -6.86 11.81
CA VAL A 213 8.58 -6.11 11.94
C VAL A 213 9.01 -5.60 10.58
N ALA A 214 9.10 -4.29 10.43
CA ALA A 214 9.66 -3.63 9.26
C ALA A 214 11.13 -3.30 9.48
N ARG A 215 11.96 -3.50 8.45
CA ARG A 215 13.37 -3.12 8.44
C ARG A 215 13.71 -2.40 7.14
N ARG A 216 14.45 -1.31 7.24
CA ARG A 216 15.03 -0.61 6.08
C ARG A 216 16.49 -0.98 5.98
N TYR A 217 16.92 -1.37 4.79
CA TYR A 217 18.30 -1.69 4.47
C TYR A 217 18.83 -0.76 3.39
N GLU A 218 20.11 -0.45 3.46
CA GLU A 218 20.87 0.12 2.35
C GLU A 218 21.61 -1.00 1.63
N THR A 219 21.58 -1.01 0.31
CA THR A 219 22.31 -1.97 -0.53
C THR A 219 23.11 -1.22 -1.59
N ARG A 220 23.99 -1.90 -2.33
CA ARG A 220 24.68 -1.30 -3.49
C ARG A 220 23.72 -0.87 -4.61
N HIS A 221 22.48 -1.36 -4.59
CA HIS A 221 21.43 -1.07 -5.56
C HIS A 221 20.38 -0.08 -5.05
N GLY A 222 20.61 0.50 -3.87
CA GLY A 222 19.72 1.46 -3.21
C GLY A 222 18.98 0.89 -2.00
N PRO A 223 18.00 1.64 -1.47
CA PRO A 223 17.25 1.26 -0.29
C PRO A 223 16.35 0.05 -0.54
N HIS A 224 16.13 -0.75 0.50
CA HIS A 224 15.24 -1.90 0.49
C HIS A 224 14.38 -1.90 1.75
N TYR A 225 13.09 -2.18 1.58
CA TYR A 225 12.16 -2.39 2.70
C TYR A 225 11.94 -3.88 2.91
N HIS A 226 12.11 -4.37 4.13
CA HIS A 226 11.99 -5.78 4.45
C HIS A 226 10.95 -5.95 5.55
N LEU A 227 9.88 -6.66 5.21
CA LEU A 227 8.75 -6.91 6.08
C LEU A 227 8.77 -8.36 6.56
N ASP A 228 8.71 -8.54 7.88
CA ASP A 228 8.49 -9.83 8.54
C ASP A 228 7.14 -9.80 9.27
N PRO A 229 6.05 -10.29 8.65
CA PRO A 229 4.76 -10.42 9.31
C PRO A 229 4.80 -11.47 10.43
N PRO A 230 3.85 -11.44 11.39
CA PRO A 230 3.79 -12.43 12.47
C PRO A 230 3.81 -13.88 11.99
N GLU A 231 3.15 -14.14 10.86
CA GLU A 231 3.04 -15.46 10.25
C GLU A 231 4.37 -16.02 9.71
N SER A 232 5.40 -15.19 9.48
CA SER A 232 6.71 -15.68 9.04
C SER A 232 7.49 -16.38 10.16
N ASN A 233 7.12 -16.13 11.41
CA ASN A 233 7.79 -16.66 12.60
C ASN A 233 7.00 -17.78 13.30
N LEU A 234 5.94 -18.30 12.67
CA LEU A 234 5.15 -19.39 13.25
C LEU A 234 5.94 -20.69 13.30
N THR A 235 5.73 -21.45 14.38
CA THR A 235 6.21 -22.83 14.45
C THR A 235 5.43 -23.70 13.44
N PRO A 236 5.97 -24.85 12.99
CA PRO A 236 5.24 -25.76 12.10
C PRO A 236 3.86 -26.16 12.66
N SER A 237 3.78 -26.46 13.95
CA SER A 237 2.51 -26.75 14.65
C SER A 237 1.51 -25.59 14.53
N ALA A 238 1.94 -24.36 14.83
CA ALA A 238 1.07 -23.19 14.75
C ALA A 238 0.63 -22.90 13.30
N ALA A 239 1.49 -23.16 12.30
CA ALA A 239 1.16 -23.05 10.88
C ALA A 239 0.11 -24.10 10.44
N GLN A 240 0.21 -25.34 10.95
CA GLN A 240 -0.81 -26.37 10.74
C GLN A 240 -2.14 -25.97 11.35
N THR A 241 -2.15 -25.49 12.60
CA THR A 241 -3.35 -25.00 13.28
C THR A 241 -4.00 -23.86 12.48
N LEU A 242 -3.20 -22.92 11.98
CA LEU A 242 -3.67 -21.81 11.17
C LEU A 242 -4.32 -22.30 9.86
N ALA A 243 -3.71 -23.26 9.18
CA ALA A 243 -4.26 -23.86 7.96
C ALA A 243 -5.58 -24.60 8.27
N ALA A 244 -5.62 -25.39 9.34
CA ALA A 244 -6.84 -26.10 9.78
C ALA A 244 -7.97 -25.12 10.14
N ALA A 245 -7.65 -23.98 10.77
CA ALA A 245 -8.62 -22.95 11.12
C ALA A 245 -9.17 -22.25 9.87
N HIS A 246 -8.31 -21.93 8.90
CA HIS A 246 -8.73 -21.39 7.61
C HIS A 246 -9.67 -22.36 6.87
N ASP A 247 -9.34 -23.64 6.88
CA ASP A 247 -10.16 -24.72 6.33
C ASP A 247 -11.53 -24.84 7.02
N ALA A 248 -11.56 -24.73 8.34
CA ALA A 248 -12.80 -24.72 9.12
C ALA A 248 -13.70 -23.53 8.73
N LEU A 249 -13.13 -22.34 8.51
CA LEU A 249 -13.88 -21.19 7.98
C LEU A 249 -14.43 -21.44 6.58
N ALA A 250 -13.59 -21.95 5.67
CA ALA A 250 -13.98 -22.19 4.29
C ALA A 250 -15.11 -23.22 4.17
N ARG A 251 -15.15 -24.22 5.06
CA ARG A 251 -16.21 -25.23 5.13
C ARG A 251 -17.45 -24.78 5.91
N GLY A 252 -17.47 -23.57 6.46
CA GLY A 252 -18.59 -23.07 7.26
C GLY A 252 -18.77 -23.79 8.59
N ALA A 253 -17.68 -24.32 9.19
CA ALA A 253 -17.73 -25.01 10.46
C ALA A 253 -18.00 -24.07 11.67
N VAL A 254 -17.89 -22.76 11.47
CA VAL A 254 -18.26 -21.72 12.43
C VAL A 254 -19.16 -20.69 11.76
N ASP A 255 -20.06 -20.09 12.54
CA ASP A 255 -20.93 -19.02 12.06
C ASP A 255 -20.13 -17.84 11.47
N ALA A 256 -20.60 -17.33 10.34
CA ALA A 256 -20.03 -16.15 9.71
C ALA A 256 -20.17 -14.90 10.60
N GLY A 257 -19.19 -14.00 10.48
CA GLY A 257 -19.22 -12.69 11.13
C GLY A 257 -17.87 -12.27 11.73
N PRO A 258 -17.80 -11.10 12.37
CA PRO A 258 -16.54 -10.48 12.81
C PRO A 258 -15.74 -11.30 13.84
N ARG A 259 -16.37 -12.28 14.50
CA ARG A 259 -15.75 -13.18 15.48
C ARG A 259 -15.41 -14.56 14.92
N ALA A 260 -15.76 -14.84 13.66
CA ALA A 260 -15.56 -16.14 13.04
C ALA A 260 -14.08 -16.60 13.06
N PRO A 261 -13.07 -15.74 12.74
CA PRO A 261 -11.67 -16.18 12.77
C PRO A 261 -11.23 -16.70 14.14
N GLY A 262 -11.59 -16.00 15.22
CA GLY A 262 -11.22 -16.41 16.57
C GLY A 262 -11.96 -17.67 17.04
N ARG A 263 -13.17 -17.93 16.53
CA ARG A 263 -13.88 -19.19 16.80
C ARG A 263 -13.24 -20.36 16.06
N ALA A 264 -12.87 -20.15 14.79
CA ALA A 264 -12.23 -21.16 13.96
C ALA A 264 -10.88 -21.59 14.52
N VAL A 265 -10.04 -20.64 14.97
CA VAL A 265 -8.76 -20.97 15.63
C VAL A 265 -9.00 -21.78 16.90
N ARG A 266 -9.88 -21.32 17.80
CA ARG A 266 -10.17 -22.03 19.06
C ARG A 266 -10.80 -23.41 18.87
N LEU A 267 -11.37 -23.70 17.71
CA LEU A 267 -11.95 -25.01 17.39
C LEU A 267 -10.87 -26.06 17.14
N VAL A 268 -9.70 -25.66 16.63
CA VAL A 268 -8.65 -26.57 16.16
C VAL A 268 -7.32 -26.41 16.91
N ALA A 269 -7.18 -25.36 17.71
CA ALA A 269 -5.95 -25.05 18.44
C ALA A 269 -5.70 -26.00 19.61
N ASP A 270 -4.42 -26.35 19.79
CA ASP A 270 -3.91 -27.06 20.95
C ASP A 270 -3.53 -26.10 22.08
N ALA A 271 -3.21 -26.65 23.26
CA ALA A 271 -2.95 -25.85 24.47
C ALA A 271 -1.74 -24.91 24.36
N ASP A 272 -0.74 -25.28 23.55
CA ASP A 272 0.49 -24.50 23.36
C ASP A 272 0.43 -23.53 22.16
N ASP A 273 -0.68 -23.53 21.41
CA ASP A 273 -0.81 -22.67 20.23
C ASP A 273 -0.97 -21.19 20.61
N PRO A 274 -0.35 -20.26 19.85
CA PRO A 274 -0.49 -18.82 20.07
C PRO A 274 -1.83 -18.31 19.52
N VAL A 275 -2.94 -18.68 20.17
CA VAL A 275 -4.32 -18.46 19.71
C VAL A 275 -4.61 -17.01 19.29
N ASP A 276 -4.11 -16.03 20.03
CA ASP A 276 -4.35 -14.61 19.71
C ASP A 276 -3.63 -14.18 18.43
N THR A 277 -2.36 -14.57 18.26
CA THR A 277 -1.59 -14.34 17.03
C THR A 277 -2.26 -15.03 15.83
N LEU A 278 -2.64 -16.31 15.97
CA LEU A 278 -3.32 -17.06 14.91
C LEU A 278 -4.67 -16.41 14.54
N THR A 279 -5.41 -15.92 15.55
CA THR A 279 -6.68 -15.21 15.33
C THR A 279 -6.44 -13.90 14.55
N ALA A 280 -5.41 -13.14 14.91
CA ALA A 280 -5.06 -11.88 14.24
C ALA A 280 -4.64 -12.14 12.78
N VAL A 281 -3.75 -13.12 12.54
CA VAL A 281 -3.29 -13.51 11.21
C VAL A 281 -4.46 -13.99 10.35
N LEU A 282 -5.32 -14.87 10.88
CA LEU A 282 -6.47 -15.37 10.13
C LEU A 282 -7.46 -14.25 9.80
N ARG A 283 -7.71 -13.33 10.73
CA ARG A 283 -8.55 -12.14 10.48
C ARG A 283 -7.94 -11.25 9.38
N LYS A 284 -6.65 -10.97 9.45
CA LYS A 284 -5.90 -10.14 8.48
C LYS A 284 -6.06 -10.65 7.04
N HIS A 285 -5.98 -11.96 6.83
CA HIS A 285 -6.06 -12.54 5.48
C HIS A 285 -7.49 -12.85 5.01
N THR A 286 -8.44 -13.08 5.92
CA THR A 286 -9.83 -13.40 5.55
C THR A 286 -10.72 -12.16 5.45
N HIS A 287 -10.62 -11.26 6.43
CA HIS A 287 -11.44 -10.05 6.53
C HIS A 287 -10.67 -8.79 6.14
N GLY A 288 -9.38 -8.71 6.45
CA GLY A 288 -8.51 -7.58 6.09
C GLY A 288 -7.93 -7.66 4.67
N HIS A 289 -6.87 -6.89 4.44
CA HIS A 289 -6.18 -6.77 3.15
C HIS A 289 -4.83 -7.51 3.12
N GLY A 290 -4.62 -8.45 4.04
CA GLY A 290 -3.42 -9.29 4.08
C GLY A 290 -2.18 -8.45 4.40
N VAL A 291 -1.12 -8.62 3.59
CA VAL A 291 0.15 -7.90 3.79
C VAL A 291 0.03 -6.38 3.62
N LEU A 292 -1.01 -5.89 2.92
CA LEU A 292 -1.26 -4.45 2.83
C LEU A 292 -1.60 -3.84 4.19
N ASP A 293 -2.27 -4.59 5.07
CA ASP A 293 -2.55 -4.12 6.44
C ASP A 293 -1.25 -3.95 7.23
N ASP A 294 -0.28 -4.86 7.04
CA ASP A 294 1.04 -4.73 7.67
C ASP A 294 1.80 -3.53 7.10
N LEU A 295 1.84 -3.35 5.78
CA LEU A 295 2.55 -2.24 5.13
C LEU A 295 1.99 -0.87 5.55
N PHE A 296 0.67 -0.70 5.58
CA PHE A 296 0.04 0.57 5.95
C PHE A 296 -0.07 0.82 7.45
N SER A 297 0.23 -0.18 8.28
CA SER A 297 0.42 0.04 9.72
C SER A 297 1.75 0.75 10.04
N ASP A 298 2.70 0.78 9.10
CA ASP A 298 3.89 1.63 9.23
C ASP A 298 3.53 3.08 8.87
N ALA A 299 3.62 3.96 9.87
CA ALA A 299 3.28 5.37 9.71
C ALA A 299 4.16 6.10 8.68
N HIS A 300 5.33 5.57 8.34
CA HIS A 300 6.25 6.14 7.37
C HIS A 300 5.93 5.76 5.92
N VAL A 301 5.08 4.76 5.69
CA VAL A 301 4.67 4.32 4.35
C VAL A 301 3.55 5.23 3.83
N SER A 302 3.82 5.95 2.73
CA SER A 302 2.83 6.82 2.07
C SER A 302 2.14 6.15 0.89
N ASP A 303 2.87 5.30 0.15
CA ASP A 303 2.38 4.67 -1.06
C ASP A 303 2.85 3.22 -1.14
N VAL A 304 2.00 2.36 -1.71
CA VAL A 304 2.31 0.96 -2.04
C VAL A 304 1.95 0.73 -3.50
N TYR A 305 2.87 0.15 -4.28
CA TYR A 305 2.68 -0.14 -5.70
C TYR A 305 2.82 -1.62 -5.99
N VAL A 306 1.86 -2.15 -6.75
CA VAL A 306 1.87 -3.50 -7.30
C VAL A 306 1.89 -3.36 -8.82
N SER A 307 3.05 -3.60 -9.42
CA SER A 307 3.27 -3.45 -10.87
C SER A 307 3.16 -4.79 -11.60
N THR A 308 2.54 -4.79 -12.77
CA THR A 308 2.40 -5.97 -13.65
C THR A 308 3.77 -6.45 -14.17
N PRO A 309 4.04 -7.77 -14.22
CA PRO A 309 3.27 -8.88 -13.65
C PRO A 309 3.33 -8.89 -12.12
N ALA A 310 2.16 -8.87 -11.46
CA ALA A 310 2.06 -8.65 -10.01
C ALA A 310 2.62 -9.81 -9.16
N ASP A 311 2.71 -11.00 -9.73
CA ASP A 311 3.26 -12.21 -9.11
C ASP A 311 4.77 -12.36 -9.31
N GLU A 312 5.35 -11.64 -10.26
CA GLU A 312 6.79 -11.63 -10.51
C GLU A 312 7.46 -10.43 -9.85
N ASN A 313 6.86 -9.25 -9.93
CA ASN A 313 7.45 -8.04 -9.37
C ASN A 313 7.28 -7.99 -7.84
N PRO A 314 8.33 -7.57 -7.10
CA PRO A 314 8.15 -7.22 -5.70
C PRO A 314 7.22 -6.02 -5.57
N ILE A 315 6.38 -6.04 -4.53
CA ILE A 315 5.65 -4.87 -4.10
C ILE A 315 6.66 -3.77 -3.80
N ARG A 316 6.38 -2.54 -4.24
CA ARG A 316 7.21 -1.37 -3.91
C ARG A 316 6.47 -0.51 -2.90
N VAL A 317 7.22 0.18 -2.06
CA VAL A 317 6.69 1.14 -1.09
C VAL A 317 7.42 2.47 -1.21
N VAL A 318 6.74 3.55 -0.83
CA VAL A 318 7.37 4.86 -0.62
C VAL A 318 7.41 5.11 0.87
N VAL A 319 8.62 5.25 1.41
CA VAL A 319 8.87 5.49 2.84
C VAL A 319 9.60 6.81 2.99
N ASP A 320 9.05 7.75 3.74
CA ASP A 320 9.61 9.10 3.89
C ASP A 320 9.96 9.77 2.53
N SER A 321 9.07 9.63 1.53
CA SER A 321 9.26 10.12 0.14
C SER A 321 10.33 9.40 -0.70
N GLU A 322 10.88 8.29 -0.22
CA GLU A 322 11.85 7.47 -0.95
C GLU A 322 11.21 6.14 -1.40
N ALA A 323 11.20 5.89 -2.71
CA ALA A 323 10.63 4.66 -3.28
C ALA A 323 11.63 3.50 -3.19
N MET A 324 11.20 2.36 -2.66
CA MET A 324 12.04 1.17 -2.49
C MET A 324 11.27 -0.14 -2.72
N PRO A 325 11.91 -1.20 -3.26
CA PRO A 325 11.32 -2.52 -3.37
C PRO A 325 11.20 -3.19 -2.00
N THR A 326 10.20 -4.06 -1.88
CA THR A 326 10.03 -4.94 -0.72
C THR A 326 10.53 -6.36 -0.98
N ASN A 327 10.63 -7.17 0.08
CA ASN A 327 10.77 -8.63 0.00
C ASN A 327 9.44 -9.36 -0.26
N VAL A 328 8.34 -8.63 -0.51
CA VAL A 328 6.99 -9.19 -0.64
C VAL A 328 6.60 -9.28 -2.12
N ARG A 329 6.04 -10.42 -2.52
CA ARG A 329 5.42 -10.62 -3.85
C ARG A 329 4.00 -11.13 -3.68
N LEU A 330 3.10 -10.78 -4.60
CA LEU A 330 1.78 -11.40 -4.61
C LEU A 330 1.87 -12.82 -5.17
N THR A 331 0.95 -13.68 -4.74
CA THR A 331 0.73 -14.97 -5.42
C THR A 331 -0.05 -14.73 -6.72
N PRO A 332 -0.02 -15.66 -7.69
CA PRO A 332 -0.84 -15.56 -8.91
C PRO A 332 -2.33 -15.34 -8.63
N GLY A 333 -2.87 -16.05 -7.63
CA GLY A 333 -4.25 -15.86 -7.16
C GLY A 333 -4.45 -14.63 -6.25
N GLY A 334 -3.37 -14.03 -5.76
CA GLY A 334 -3.40 -12.92 -4.82
C GLY A 334 -3.83 -11.62 -5.47
N ALA A 335 -3.25 -11.28 -6.62
CA ALA A 335 -3.66 -10.11 -7.39
C ALA A 335 -5.15 -10.21 -7.81
N ALA A 336 -5.58 -11.40 -8.27
CA ALA A 336 -6.98 -11.65 -8.64
C ALA A 336 -7.94 -11.56 -7.43
N SER A 337 -7.53 -12.07 -6.27
CA SER A 337 -8.31 -11.96 -5.03
C SER A 337 -8.45 -10.50 -4.56
N LEU A 338 -7.37 -9.73 -4.68
CA LEU A 338 -7.35 -8.30 -4.39
C LEU A 338 -8.28 -7.53 -5.34
N ALA A 339 -8.18 -7.78 -6.66
CA ALA A 339 -9.09 -7.23 -7.66
C ALA A 339 -10.56 -7.53 -7.34
N SER A 340 -10.87 -8.79 -7.01
CA SER A 340 -12.23 -9.23 -6.65
C SER A 340 -12.75 -8.52 -5.41
N ARG A 341 -11.89 -8.27 -4.41
CA ARG A 341 -12.25 -7.53 -3.20
C ARG A 341 -12.51 -6.07 -3.51
N LEU A 342 -11.62 -5.41 -4.27
CA LEU A 342 -11.76 -4.01 -4.65
C LEU A 342 -13.03 -3.78 -5.49
N ARG A 343 -13.37 -4.69 -6.41
CA ARG A 343 -14.64 -4.67 -7.15
C ARG A 343 -15.87 -4.66 -6.25
N ARG A 344 -15.87 -5.46 -5.19
CA ARG A 344 -16.99 -5.49 -4.23
C ARG A 344 -17.11 -4.21 -3.43
N VAL A 345 -15.97 -3.58 -3.09
CA VAL A 345 -15.95 -2.33 -2.32
C VAL A 345 -16.36 -1.15 -3.20
N SER A 346 -15.83 -1.08 -4.42
CA SER A 346 -16.11 0.02 -5.35
C SER A 346 -17.48 -0.06 -5.99
N GLY A 347 -18.05 -1.26 -6.16
CA GLY A 347 -19.23 -1.47 -6.99
C GLY A 347 -18.93 -1.45 -8.50
N ALA A 348 -17.69 -1.15 -8.89
CA ALA A 348 -17.27 -1.08 -10.29
C ALA A 348 -17.13 -2.47 -10.92
N SER A 349 -17.26 -2.51 -12.25
CA SER A 349 -17.14 -3.75 -13.01
C SER A 349 -15.71 -4.27 -13.06
N PHE A 350 -14.70 -3.40 -13.22
CA PHE A 350 -13.27 -3.73 -13.34
C PHE A 350 -13.02 -5.00 -14.17
N SER A 351 -13.17 -4.84 -15.49
CA SER A 351 -13.26 -5.89 -16.50
C SER A 351 -12.55 -5.46 -17.79
N ARG A 352 -12.49 -6.29 -18.83
CA ARG A 352 -11.90 -5.88 -20.11
C ARG A 352 -12.61 -4.71 -20.79
N ALA A 353 -13.89 -4.52 -20.53
CA ALA A 353 -14.68 -3.41 -21.09
C ALA A 353 -14.51 -2.11 -20.29
N ASP A 354 -14.17 -2.24 -19.01
CA ASP A 354 -13.97 -1.15 -18.05
C ASP A 354 -12.71 -1.49 -17.22
N PRO A 355 -11.52 -1.26 -17.78
CA PRO A 355 -10.26 -1.84 -17.28
C PRO A 355 -9.63 -1.05 -16.14
N THR A 356 -10.31 -0.04 -15.63
CA THR A 356 -9.84 0.84 -14.55
C THR A 356 -10.75 0.73 -13.34
N LEU A 357 -10.21 1.02 -12.16
CA LEU A 357 -10.98 1.08 -10.92
C LEU A 357 -10.36 2.12 -10.01
N ASP A 358 -11.18 3.00 -9.43
CA ASP A 358 -10.79 3.92 -8.38
C ASP A 358 -11.70 3.70 -7.17
N THR A 359 -11.11 3.54 -5.99
CA THR A 359 -11.87 3.32 -4.75
C THR A 359 -11.06 3.70 -3.51
N VAL A 360 -11.69 3.57 -2.34
CA VAL A 360 -11.06 3.75 -1.03
C VAL A 360 -11.32 2.53 -0.19
N ILE A 361 -10.30 2.08 0.54
CA ILE A 361 -10.36 0.96 1.49
C ILE A 361 -9.72 1.38 2.81
N ASP A 362 -10.09 0.69 3.89
CA ASP A 362 -9.37 0.81 5.17
C ASP A 362 -8.33 -0.31 5.27
N ALA A 363 -7.04 0.04 5.29
CA ALA A 363 -5.96 -0.92 5.49
C ALA A 363 -4.98 -0.39 6.54
N GLY A 364 -4.54 -1.26 7.45
CA GLY A 364 -3.63 -0.85 8.53
C GLY A 364 -4.20 0.20 9.49
N GLY A 365 -5.53 0.37 9.54
CA GLY A 365 -6.20 1.36 10.39
C GLY A 365 -6.27 2.77 9.80
N THR A 366 -5.97 2.93 8.50
CA THR A 366 -6.04 4.22 7.80
C THR A 366 -6.78 4.07 6.47
N SER A 367 -7.41 5.15 6.00
CA SER A 367 -8.01 5.22 4.67
C SER A 367 -6.93 5.23 3.58
N ILE A 368 -7.09 4.35 2.59
CA ILE A 368 -6.19 4.16 1.46
C ILE A 368 -6.97 4.33 0.16
N ARG A 369 -6.55 5.30 -0.65
CA ARG A 369 -7.01 5.42 -2.04
C ARG A 369 -6.36 4.34 -2.88
N VAL A 370 -7.15 3.68 -3.71
CA VAL A 370 -6.70 2.62 -4.61
C VAL A 370 -7.06 2.97 -6.03
N ALA A 371 -6.06 2.98 -6.90
CA ALA A 371 -6.24 2.95 -8.35
C ALA A 371 -5.81 1.57 -8.87
N GLY A 372 -6.65 0.93 -9.66
CA GLY A 372 -6.43 -0.38 -10.26
C GLY A 372 -6.52 -0.34 -11.77
N VAL A 373 -5.69 -1.13 -12.44
CA VAL A 373 -5.69 -1.32 -13.90
C VAL A 373 -5.67 -2.80 -14.25
N THR A 374 -6.28 -3.16 -15.37
CA THR A 374 -6.29 -4.51 -15.93
C THR A 374 -6.27 -4.48 -17.47
N GLU A 375 -6.22 -5.64 -18.12
CA GLU A 375 -6.31 -5.74 -19.59
C GLU A 375 -7.60 -5.09 -20.12
N PRO A 376 -7.58 -4.40 -21.27
CA PRO A 376 -6.43 -4.16 -22.15
C PRO A 376 -5.62 -2.88 -21.81
N ALA A 377 -5.97 -2.14 -20.75
CA ALA A 377 -5.27 -0.90 -20.39
C ALA A 377 -3.87 -1.15 -19.80
N SER A 378 -3.62 -2.38 -19.33
CA SER A 378 -2.32 -2.88 -18.85
C SER A 378 -2.16 -4.35 -19.27
N ASP A 379 -0.93 -4.88 -19.19
CA ASP A 379 -0.61 -6.29 -19.50
C ASP A 379 -1.13 -7.29 -18.44
N GLY A 380 -1.94 -6.83 -17.48
CA GLY A 380 -2.42 -7.61 -16.35
C GLY A 380 -2.86 -6.70 -15.19
N LEU A 381 -3.06 -7.30 -14.02
CA LEU A 381 -3.50 -6.58 -12.83
C LEU A 381 -2.36 -5.73 -12.23
N GLY A 382 -2.57 -4.43 -12.14
CA GLY A 382 -1.71 -3.48 -11.44
C GLY A 382 -2.50 -2.59 -10.48
N PHE A 383 -1.86 -2.16 -9.39
CA PHE A 383 -2.50 -1.33 -8.37
C PHE A 383 -1.54 -0.28 -7.82
N ALA A 384 -2.07 0.91 -7.54
CA ALA A 384 -1.44 1.95 -6.77
C ALA A 384 -2.32 2.24 -5.54
N PHE A 385 -1.72 2.10 -4.36
CA PHE A 385 -2.33 2.40 -3.09
C PHE A 385 -1.66 3.64 -2.51
N ARG A 386 -2.45 4.61 -2.10
CA ARG A 386 -1.96 5.85 -1.52
C ARG A 386 -2.66 6.10 -0.21
N ARG A 387 -1.87 6.26 0.84
CA ARG A 387 -2.38 6.66 2.14
C ARG A 387 -3.05 8.01 2.03
N HIS A 388 -4.26 8.08 2.54
CA HIS A 388 -4.98 9.32 2.73
C HIS A 388 -4.95 9.60 4.24
N ASP A 389 -4.20 10.61 4.66
CA ASP A 389 -4.16 10.99 6.06
C ASP A 389 -5.51 11.58 6.47
N GLU A 390 -6.26 10.87 7.29
CA GLU A 390 -7.59 11.28 7.74
C GLU A 390 -7.59 12.46 8.72
N THR A 391 -6.39 12.92 9.13
CA THR A 391 -6.28 14.12 9.97
C THR A 391 -6.25 15.34 9.04
N PRO A 392 -7.39 16.03 8.83
CA PRO A 392 -7.43 17.17 7.94
C PRO A 392 -6.52 18.27 8.49
N LEU A 393 -5.68 18.83 7.62
CA LEU A 393 -4.95 20.03 7.95
C LEU A 393 -5.95 21.15 8.21
N THR A 394 -5.82 21.84 9.34
CA THR A 394 -6.63 23.02 9.66
C THR A 394 -5.90 24.28 9.24
N LEU A 395 -6.58 25.43 9.15
CA LEU A 395 -5.90 26.70 8.89
C LEU A 395 -4.77 27.00 9.88
N PRO A 396 -4.91 26.79 11.21
CA PRO A 396 -3.77 26.87 12.13
C PRO A 396 -2.59 25.95 11.77
N ALA A 397 -2.85 24.73 11.27
CA ALA A 397 -1.80 23.83 10.81
C ALA A 397 -1.05 24.39 9.58
N LEU A 398 -1.79 24.96 8.62
CA LEU A 398 -1.22 25.62 7.44
C LEU A 398 -0.47 26.92 7.77
N VAL A 399 -0.86 27.62 8.84
CA VAL A 399 -0.09 28.76 9.35
C VAL A 399 1.20 28.28 10.01
N ARG A 400 1.12 27.24 10.84
CA ARG A 400 2.26 26.68 11.57
C ARG A 400 3.35 26.13 10.64
N ASN A 401 2.97 25.49 9.53
CA ASN A 401 3.93 24.94 8.57
C ASN A 401 4.40 25.96 7.50
N GLY A 402 3.92 27.20 7.56
CA GLY A 402 4.30 28.28 6.64
C GLY A 402 3.64 28.22 5.26
N THR A 403 2.65 27.34 5.03
CA THR A 403 1.89 27.29 3.78
C THR A 403 1.05 28.55 3.57
N LEU A 404 0.55 29.16 4.65
CA LEU A 404 -0.33 30.32 4.64
C LEU A 404 0.07 31.32 5.75
N SER A 405 -0.10 32.62 5.54
CA SER A 405 0.05 33.62 6.62
C SER A 405 -1.21 33.69 7.48
N ALA A 406 -1.09 34.13 8.73
CA ALA A 406 -2.24 34.22 9.65
C ALA A 406 -3.31 35.21 9.16
N GLU A 407 -2.88 36.28 8.49
CA GLU A 407 -3.74 37.30 7.90
C GLU A 407 -4.53 36.75 6.71
N ALA A 408 -3.87 36.02 5.80
CA ALA A 408 -4.55 35.37 4.69
C ALA A 408 -5.49 34.25 5.18
N ALA A 409 -5.08 33.50 6.21
CA ALA A 409 -5.92 32.50 6.86
C ALA A 409 -7.17 33.12 7.47
N ALA A 410 -7.06 34.29 8.11
CA ALA A 410 -8.19 35.01 8.66
C ALA A 410 -9.17 35.46 7.57
N LEU A 411 -8.67 35.96 6.44
CA LEU A 411 -9.50 36.33 5.29
C LEU A 411 -10.26 35.11 4.75
N CYS A 412 -9.56 34.01 4.44
CA CYS A 412 -10.19 32.81 3.91
C CYS A 412 -11.21 32.21 4.90
N SER A 413 -10.87 32.17 6.19
CA SER A 413 -11.78 31.72 7.25
C SER A 413 -13.06 32.56 7.31
N LEU A 414 -12.94 33.88 7.29
CA LEU A 414 -14.09 34.78 7.35
C LEU A 414 -14.94 34.71 6.08
N ALA A 415 -14.30 34.64 4.92
CA ALA A 415 -14.99 34.49 3.64
C ALA A 415 -15.86 33.23 3.63
N VAL A 416 -15.31 32.08 4.03
CA VAL A 416 -16.07 30.82 4.09
C VAL A 416 -17.17 30.85 5.14
N GLU A 417 -16.90 31.39 6.33
CA GLU A 417 -17.91 31.53 7.38
C GLU A 417 -19.12 32.35 6.90
N ARG A 418 -18.86 33.38 6.08
CA ARG A 418 -19.88 34.32 5.58
C ARG A 418 -20.40 33.98 4.20
N GLY A 419 -20.16 32.77 3.72
CA GLY A 419 -20.81 32.24 2.52
C GLY A 419 -20.20 32.66 1.18
N ALA A 420 -18.93 33.08 1.16
CA ALA A 420 -18.25 33.42 -0.09
C ALA A 420 -18.06 32.21 -1.02
N SER A 421 -17.99 32.49 -2.32
CA SER A 421 -17.62 31.53 -3.36
C SER A 421 -16.10 31.53 -3.56
N VAL A 422 -15.43 30.43 -3.22
CA VAL A 422 -13.97 30.33 -3.21
C VAL A 422 -13.49 29.18 -4.11
N LEU A 423 -12.65 29.51 -5.10
CA LEU A 423 -11.96 28.52 -5.92
C LEU A 423 -10.50 28.36 -5.50
N VAL A 424 -10.11 27.12 -5.22
CA VAL A 424 -8.72 26.76 -4.90
C VAL A 424 -8.04 26.26 -6.17
N ALA A 425 -7.09 27.04 -6.66
CA ALA A 425 -6.36 26.80 -7.91
C ALA A 425 -4.98 26.20 -7.68
N GLY A 426 -4.40 25.61 -8.72
CA GLY A 426 -3.03 25.07 -8.72
C GLY A 426 -2.83 23.87 -9.64
N ALA A 427 -1.56 23.52 -9.88
CA ALA A 427 -1.19 22.32 -10.63
C ALA A 427 -1.53 21.01 -9.87
N ARG A 428 -1.34 19.85 -10.52
CA ARG A 428 -1.43 18.54 -9.85
C ARG A 428 -0.40 18.47 -8.71
N GLY A 429 -0.82 17.97 -7.55
CA GLY A 429 0.05 17.85 -6.37
C GLY A 429 0.36 19.17 -5.66
N ALA A 430 -0.25 20.29 -6.04
CA ALA A 430 -0.03 21.60 -5.42
C ALA A 430 -0.69 21.77 -4.02
N GLY A 431 -1.45 20.78 -3.54
CA GLY A 431 -2.13 20.84 -2.23
C GLY A 431 -3.53 21.47 -2.28
N LYS A 432 -4.17 21.52 -3.47
CA LYS A 432 -5.51 22.12 -3.63
C LYS A 432 -6.57 21.47 -2.75
N THR A 433 -6.71 20.14 -2.84
CA THR A 433 -7.71 19.40 -2.06
C THR A 433 -7.46 19.63 -0.58
N THR A 434 -6.22 19.46 -0.10
CA THR A 434 -5.82 19.74 1.28
C THR A 434 -6.21 21.14 1.77
N PHE A 435 -6.05 22.17 0.95
CA PHE A 435 -6.50 23.53 1.31
C PHE A 435 -8.03 23.62 1.36
N LEU A 436 -8.74 23.03 0.40
CA LEU A 436 -10.20 22.94 0.41
C LEU A 436 -10.72 22.20 1.66
N GLU A 437 -10.10 21.10 2.05
CA GLU A 437 -10.41 20.35 3.27
C GLU A 437 -10.26 21.24 4.51
N SER A 438 -9.22 22.09 4.56
CA SER A 438 -9.01 23.06 5.63
C SER A 438 -10.16 24.08 5.71
N LEU A 439 -10.64 24.55 4.55
CA LEU A 439 -11.75 25.50 4.45
C LEU A 439 -13.09 24.89 4.88
N LEU A 440 -13.33 23.59 4.66
CA LEU A 440 -14.57 22.93 5.09
C LEU A 440 -14.79 23.03 6.60
N TRP A 441 -13.71 23.09 7.40
CA TRP A 441 -13.81 23.29 8.83
C TRP A 441 -14.13 24.75 9.24
N GLU A 442 -13.98 25.71 8.33
CA GLU A 442 -14.37 27.12 8.53
C GLU A 442 -15.87 27.37 8.37
N LEU A 443 -16.59 26.42 7.76
CA LEU A 443 -18.05 26.46 7.71
C LEU A 443 -18.65 26.53 9.12
N PRO A 444 -19.70 27.35 9.34
CA PRO A 444 -20.46 27.33 10.58
C PRO A 444 -20.94 25.91 10.92
N SER A 445 -21.01 25.56 12.21
CA SER A 445 -21.33 24.20 12.64
C SER A 445 -22.76 23.77 12.33
N ASP A 446 -23.66 24.73 12.18
CA ASP A 446 -25.07 24.58 11.84
C ASP A 446 -25.33 24.63 10.32
N VAL A 447 -24.31 24.96 9.51
CA VAL A 447 -24.39 24.91 8.05
C VAL A 447 -24.16 23.48 7.57
N ARG A 448 -25.16 22.93 6.89
CA ARG A 448 -25.06 21.66 6.18
C ARG A 448 -24.09 21.76 5.00
N ALA A 449 -23.26 20.74 4.79
CA ALA A 449 -22.34 20.68 3.66
C ALA A 449 -22.72 19.54 2.69
N VAL A 450 -22.79 19.84 1.40
CA VAL A 450 -22.90 18.84 0.33
C VAL A 450 -21.56 18.76 -0.39
N LEU A 451 -20.92 17.59 -0.32
CA LEU A 451 -19.60 17.32 -0.90
C LEU A 451 -19.78 16.49 -2.17
N ILE A 452 -19.23 16.96 -3.29
CA ILE A 452 -19.29 16.27 -4.59
C ILE A 452 -17.87 15.90 -5.01
N GLU A 453 -17.60 14.61 -5.19
CA GLU A 453 -16.26 14.14 -5.52
C GLU A 453 -16.28 12.82 -6.32
N ASP A 454 -15.35 12.69 -7.26
CA ASP A 454 -15.17 11.45 -8.02
C ASP A 454 -14.43 10.40 -7.19
N THR A 455 -13.39 10.81 -6.48
CA THR A 455 -12.67 10.00 -5.47
C THR A 455 -12.89 10.62 -4.09
N PRO A 456 -13.16 9.82 -3.02
CA PRO A 456 -13.37 10.36 -1.70
C PRO A 456 -12.02 10.85 -1.17
N GLU A 457 -11.85 12.17 -1.15
CA GLU A 457 -10.70 12.88 -0.58
C GLU A 457 -11.15 13.90 0.47
N LEU A 458 -12.40 14.36 0.44
CA LEU A 458 -12.89 15.35 1.40
C LEU A 458 -13.17 14.69 2.77
N PRO A 459 -12.96 15.38 3.92
CA PRO A 459 -12.97 14.83 5.28
C PRO A 459 -14.40 14.59 5.81
N ALA A 460 -15.25 13.96 5.01
CA ALA A 460 -16.66 13.77 5.32
C ALA A 460 -16.86 12.95 6.61
N ALA A 461 -16.03 11.93 6.84
CA ALA A 461 -16.06 11.13 8.07
C ALA A 461 -15.68 11.99 9.29
N SER A 462 -14.52 12.65 9.24
CA SER A 462 -14.03 13.50 10.32
C SER A 462 -14.99 14.66 10.67
N LEU A 463 -15.64 15.25 9.66
CA LEU A 463 -16.66 16.28 9.87
C LEU A 463 -17.93 15.71 10.55
N ARG A 464 -18.39 14.52 10.15
CA ARG A 464 -19.55 13.84 10.77
C ARG A 464 -19.25 13.42 12.22
N ASP A 465 -18.05 12.93 12.48
CA ASP A 465 -17.59 12.57 13.83
C ASP A 465 -17.52 13.80 14.74
N ALA A 466 -17.26 14.98 14.17
CA ALA A 466 -17.35 16.27 14.85
C ALA A 466 -18.80 16.81 14.98
N GLY A 467 -19.82 16.02 14.62
CA GLY A 467 -21.24 16.35 14.77
C GLY A 467 -21.81 17.27 13.69
N ARG A 468 -21.16 17.42 12.54
CA ARG A 468 -21.64 18.26 11.42
C ARG A 468 -22.54 17.47 10.47
N ASP A 469 -23.51 18.15 9.86
CA ASP A 469 -24.36 17.59 8.80
C ASP A 469 -23.63 17.63 7.45
N VAL A 470 -23.20 16.46 6.99
CA VAL A 470 -22.44 16.31 5.74
C VAL A 470 -23.05 15.23 4.86
N GLN A 471 -23.48 15.64 3.67
CA GLN A 471 -23.95 14.74 2.61
C GLN A 471 -22.90 14.63 1.51
N THR A 472 -22.44 13.41 1.23
CA THR A 472 -21.51 13.13 0.13
C THR A 472 -22.25 12.64 -1.11
N LEU A 473 -21.84 13.10 -2.29
CA LEU A 473 -22.28 12.63 -3.60
C LEU A 473 -21.05 12.17 -4.38
N ARG A 474 -21.06 10.90 -4.77
CA ARG A 474 -20.00 10.28 -5.57
C ARG A 474 -20.33 10.46 -7.04
N THR A 475 -19.33 10.77 -7.84
CA THR A 475 -19.50 11.02 -9.27
C THR A 475 -18.60 10.11 -10.10
N ASP A 476 -19.03 9.77 -11.31
CA ASP A 476 -18.17 9.08 -12.27
C ASP A 476 -18.28 9.72 -13.65
N THR A 477 -17.16 9.71 -14.38
CA THR A 477 -17.06 10.19 -15.76
C THR A 477 -16.87 9.05 -16.77
N THR A 478 -16.75 7.80 -16.31
CA THR A 478 -16.44 6.63 -17.14
C THR A 478 -17.67 5.78 -17.51
N GLY A 479 -18.86 6.14 -17.00
CA GLY A 479 -20.13 5.49 -17.33
C GLY A 479 -20.50 4.34 -16.40
N GLY A 480 -19.95 4.33 -15.19
CA GLY A 480 -20.33 3.49 -14.07
C GLY A 480 -21.72 3.80 -13.50
N PRO A 481 -22.09 3.16 -12.38
CA PRO A 481 -23.40 3.33 -11.75
C PRO A 481 -23.59 4.70 -11.09
N GLU A 482 -22.51 5.44 -10.80
CA GLU A 482 -22.57 6.78 -10.24
C GLU A 482 -23.09 7.82 -11.25
N PRO A 483 -23.76 8.89 -10.78
CA PRO A 483 -24.14 10.00 -11.64
C PRO A 483 -22.91 10.73 -12.17
N THR A 484 -23.06 11.39 -13.33
CA THR A 484 -22.05 12.33 -13.83
C THR A 484 -21.89 13.50 -12.85
N PRO A 485 -20.73 14.20 -12.84
CA PRO A 485 -20.54 15.39 -12.00
C PRO A 485 -21.65 16.43 -12.16
N GLN A 486 -22.13 16.64 -13.38
CA GLN A 486 -23.23 17.55 -13.68
C GLN A 486 -24.55 17.08 -13.05
N GLU A 487 -24.89 15.80 -13.15
CA GLU A 487 -26.11 15.23 -12.55
C GLU A 487 -26.05 15.26 -11.01
N ALA A 488 -24.89 14.94 -10.43
CA ALA A 488 -24.68 15.02 -8.99
C ALA A 488 -24.84 16.45 -8.48
N LEU A 489 -24.34 17.43 -9.24
CA LEU A 489 -24.52 18.83 -8.89
C LEU A 489 -25.99 19.26 -8.97
N HIS A 490 -26.73 18.86 -10.00
CA HIS A 490 -28.18 19.08 -10.03
C HIS A 490 -28.92 18.39 -8.87
N ALA A 491 -28.48 17.20 -8.46
CA ALA A 491 -29.03 16.51 -7.29
C ALA A 491 -28.70 17.26 -6.00
N ALA A 492 -27.48 17.78 -5.85
CA ALA A 492 -27.05 18.58 -4.71
C ALA A 492 -27.97 19.78 -4.49
N LEU A 493 -28.27 20.53 -5.55
CA LEU A 493 -29.16 21.70 -5.49
C LEU A 493 -30.61 21.35 -5.09
N ARG A 494 -31.01 20.08 -5.19
CA ARG A 494 -32.34 19.61 -4.73
C ARG A 494 -32.33 19.11 -3.29
N LEU A 495 -31.16 18.86 -2.73
CA LEU A 495 -31.04 18.42 -1.34
C LEU A 495 -31.31 19.55 -0.35
N GLY A 496 -31.44 20.79 -0.82
CA GLY A 496 -31.80 21.96 -0.02
C GLY A 496 -30.61 22.89 0.23
N ASP A 497 -30.87 23.94 1.00
CA ASP A 497 -29.91 25.00 1.26
C ASP A 497 -28.74 24.50 2.14
N GLY A 498 -27.53 24.94 1.81
CA GLY A 498 -26.31 24.61 2.54
C GLY A 498 -25.06 25.11 1.82
N ALA A 499 -23.89 24.75 2.34
CA ALA A 499 -22.63 24.93 1.64
C ALA A 499 -22.43 23.79 0.62
N LEU A 500 -21.83 24.12 -0.52
CA LEU A 500 -21.52 23.17 -1.57
C LEU A 500 -20.01 23.12 -1.78
N ALA A 501 -19.41 21.93 -1.76
CA ALA A 501 -18.00 21.75 -2.08
C ALA A 501 -17.81 20.74 -3.21
N VAL A 502 -17.11 21.15 -4.27
CA VAL A 502 -16.79 20.30 -5.42
C VAL A 502 -15.31 19.96 -5.39
N GLY A 503 -14.99 18.66 -5.25
CA GLY A 503 -13.62 18.17 -5.12
C GLY A 503 -12.72 18.64 -6.24
N GLU A 504 -13.19 18.61 -7.50
CA GLU A 504 -12.52 19.21 -8.65
C GLU A 504 -13.54 19.64 -9.72
N VAL A 505 -13.41 20.87 -10.21
CA VAL A 505 -14.17 21.40 -11.37
C VAL A 505 -13.32 21.24 -12.63
N ARG A 506 -13.75 20.36 -13.53
CA ARG A 506 -12.99 19.96 -14.74
C ARG A 506 -13.81 19.79 -16.01
N GLY A 507 -15.14 19.81 -15.95
CA GLY A 507 -16.03 19.53 -17.07
C GLY A 507 -17.33 20.31 -17.04
N ASP A 508 -18.37 19.70 -17.62
CA ASP A 508 -19.69 20.30 -17.87
C ASP A 508 -20.43 20.72 -16.59
N GLU A 509 -20.03 20.19 -15.42
CA GLU A 509 -20.55 20.63 -14.13
C GLU A 509 -20.28 22.11 -13.83
N ALA A 510 -19.26 22.72 -14.46
CA ALA A 510 -18.93 24.12 -14.25
C ALA A 510 -20.09 25.05 -14.60
N ALA A 511 -20.81 24.80 -15.70
CA ALA A 511 -21.93 25.64 -16.11
C ALA A 511 -23.05 25.65 -15.05
N VAL A 512 -23.38 24.48 -14.50
CA VAL A 512 -24.39 24.32 -13.45
C VAL A 512 -23.92 24.95 -12.13
N LEU A 513 -22.62 24.84 -11.81
CA LEU A 513 -22.05 25.43 -10.60
C LEU A 513 -22.19 26.96 -10.62
N TYR A 514 -21.82 27.58 -11.73
CA TYR A 514 -21.92 29.02 -11.89
C TYR A 514 -23.37 29.52 -12.02
N GLU A 515 -24.27 28.72 -12.59
CA GLU A 515 -25.70 29.00 -12.53
C GLU A 515 -26.19 29.03 -11.07
N ALA A 516 -25.81 28.02 -10.26
CA ALA A 516 -26.16 27.94 -8.85
C ALA A 516 -25.61 29.10 -8.02
N MET A 517 -24.35 29.47 -8.22
CA MET A 517 -23.73 30.63 -7.56
C MET A 517 -24.49 31.92 -7.86
N ARG A 518 -24.88 32.15 -9.13
CA ARG A 518 -25.57 33.38 -9.55
C ARG A 518 -26.98 33.54 -8.99
N VAL A 519 -27.71 32.45 -8.86
CA VAL A 519 -29.09 32.49 -8.34
C VAL A 519 -29.13 32.36 -6.82
N GLY A 520 -27.98 32.21 -6.16
CA GLY A 520 -27.89 31.98 -4.72
C GLY A 520 -28.56 30.67 -4.30
N ALA A 521 -28.54 29.65 -5.17
CA ALA A 521 -29.19 28.36 -4.91
C ALA A 521 -28.60 27.63 -3.69
N ASN A 522 -27.40 28.02 -3.28
CA ASN A 522 -26.77 27.61 -2.04
C ASN A 522 -26.80 28.82 -1.10
N ALA A 523 -27.53 28.74 0.01
CA ALA A 523 -27.66 29.84 0.97
C ALA A 523 -26.38 30.12 1.80
N SER A 524 -25.26 29.48 1.45
CA SER A 524 -23.97 29.55 2.15
C SER A 524 -22.82 29.41 1.14
N ALA A 525 -21.63 29.01 1.61
CA ALA A 525 -20.41 29.03 0.80
C ALA A 525 -20.41 28.01 -0.34
N VAL A 526 -19.80 28.40 -1.47
CA VAL A 526 -19.53 27.49 -2.59
C VAL A 526 -18.03 27.36 -2.77
N LEU A 527 -17.52 26.15 -2.60
CA LEU A 527 -16.10 25.86 -2.61
C LEU A 527 -15.77 24.88 -3.73
N GLY A 528 -14.60 25.01 -4.35
CA GLY A 528 -14.15 23.97 -5.26
C GLY A 528 -12.68 24.08 -5.62
N THR A 529 -12.09 22.96 -6.07
CA THR A 529 -10.74 23.00 -6.64
C THR A 529 -10.78 23.08 -8.16
N ILE A 530 -9.77 23.69 -8.75
CA ILE A 530 -9.63 23.79 -10.21
C ILE A 530 -8.16 23.84 -10.61
N HIS A 531 -7.83 23.34 -11.79
CA HIS A 531 -6.50 23.50 -12.35
C HIS A 531 -6.30 24.91 -12.92
N GLY A 532 -5.19 25.56 -12.57
CA GLY A 532 -4.86 26.90 -13.05
C GLY A 532 -3.78 27.56 -12.20
N ASP A 533 -3.10 28.58 -12.72
CA ASP A 533 -2.16 29.41 -11.97
C ASP A 533 -2.69 30.85 -11.93
N GLY A 534 -3.45 31.17 -10.88
CA GLY A 534 -4.04 32.50 -10.68
C GLY A 534 -5.42 32.68 -11.30
N ALA A 535 -6.05 33.79 -10.94
CA ALA A 535 -7.41 34.10 -11.33
C ALA A 535 -7.58 34.24 -12.85
N THR A 536 -6.59 34.81 -13.56
CA THR A 536 -6.62 34.92 -15.03
C THR A 536 -6.68 33.56 -15.72
N ASP A 537 -5.80 32.63 -15.35
CA ASP A 537 -5.75 31.29 -15.92
C ASP A 537 -7.01 30.49 -15.56
N VAL A 538 -7.49 30.63 -14.32
CA VAL A 538 -8.73 30.00 -13.86
C VAL A 538 -9.93 30.53 -14.65
N ARG A 539 -10.00 31.84 -14.89
CA ARG A 539 -11.04 32.44 -15.74
C ARG A 539 -10.96 31.90 -17.16
N GLU A 540 -9.78 31.86 -17.77
CA GLU A 540 -9.61 31.34 -19.13
C GLU A 540 -10.09 29.89 -19.22
N ARG A 541 -9.72 29.05 -18.24
CA ARG A 541 -10.20 27.67 -18.16
C ARG A 541 -11.73 27.60 -18.04
N VAL A 542 -12.31 28.35 -17.11
CA VAL A 542 -13.77 28.32 -16.88
C VAL A 542 -14.55 28.84 -18.08
N VAL A 543 -14.09 29.94 -18.67
CA VAL A 543 -14.83 30.64 -19.73
C VAL A 543 -14.59 30.03 -21.10
N SER A 544 -13.33 29.80 -21.46
CA SER A 544 -12.95 29.34 -22.79
C SER A 544 -12.97 27.81 -22.89
N ASP A 545 -12.38 27.09 -21.92
CA ASP A 545 -12.29 25.63 -22.01
C ASP A 545 -13.60 24.95 -21.59
N LEU A 546 -14.25 25.43 -20.52
CA LEU A 546 -15.48 24.84 -19.96
C LEU A 546 -16.76 25.53 -20.46
N GLY A 547 -16.64 26.59 -21.25
CA GLY A 547 -17.77 27.25 -21.91
C GLY A 547 -18.73 28.02 -20.99
N VAL A 548 -18.29 28.39 -19.78
CA VAL A 548 -19.10 29.21 -18.87
C VAL A 548 -19.11 30.67 -19.36
N PRO A 549 -20.26 31.38 -19.40
CA PRO A 549 -20.27 32.77 -19.81
C PRO A 549 -19.36 33.66 -18.94
N ALA A 550 -18.57 34.54 -19.54
CA ALA A 550 -17.62 35.42 -18.82
C ALA A 550 -18.29 36.24 -17.70
N SER A 551 -19.51 36.72 -17.93
CA SER A 551 -20.30 37.43 -16.93
C SER A 551 -20.70 36.58 -15.72
N SER A 552 -20.70 35.26 -15.85
CA SER A 552 -20.99 34.34 -14.74
C SER A 552 -19.76 34.07 -13.89
N PHE A 553 -18.55 34.18 -14.43
CA PHE A 553 -17.31 34.01 -13.66
C PHE A 553 -17.23 34.98 -12.46
N ALA A 554 -17.82 36.17 -12.62
CA ALA A 554 -17.89 37.20 -11.59
C ALA A 554 -18.72 36.81 -10.35
N ALA A 555 -19.36 35.64 -10.33
CA ALA A 555 -19.99 35.07 -9.13
C ALA A 555 -18.97 34.40 -8.17
N THR A 556 -17.73 34.19 -8.61
CA THR A 556 -16.61 33.82 -7.72
C THR A 556 -16.21 35.05 -6.91
N ASP A 557 -15.97 34.91 -5.60
CA ASP A 557 -15.44 35.99 -4.77
C ASP A 557 -13.90 35.95 -4.73
N LEU A 558 -13.34 34.77 -4.48
CA LEU A 558 -11.90 34.57 -4.26
C LEU A 558 -11.34 33.42 -5.09
N VAL A 559 -10.13 33.62 -5.62
CA VAL A 559 -9.27 32.58 -6.16
C VAL A 559 -8.01 32.47 -5.29
N VAL A 560 -7.80 31.30 -4.68
CA VAL A 560 -6.63 30.99 -3.86
C VAL A 560 -5.71 30.07 -4.66
N THR A 561 -4.53 30.54 -5.05
CA THR A 561 -3.62 29.74 -5.88
C THR A 561 -2.56 29.05 -5.03
N CYS A 562 -2.62 27.72 -4.99
CA CYS A 562 -1.63 26.85 -4.34
C CYS A 562 -0.53 26.45 -5.31
N GLN A 563 0.70 26.33 -4.81
CA GLN A 563 1.88 25.89 -5.56
C GLN A 563 2.73 24.93 -4.73
N ARG A 564 3.47 24.08 -5.43
CA ARG A 564 4.54 23.25 -4.84
C ARG A 564 5.89 23.72 -5.39
N ALA A 565 6.69 24.34 -4.52
CA ALA A 565 8.10 24.62 -4.79
C ALA A 565 8.94 23.61 -4.00
N ASP A 566 9.84 24.08 -3.13
CA ASP A 566 10.53 23.22 -2.15
C ASP A 566 9.54 22.65 -1.10
N SER A 567 8.46 23.38 -0.83
CA SER A 567 7.33 22.98 0.00
C SER A 567 5.99 23.46 -0.60
N HIS A 568 4.88 22.97 -0.04
CA HIS A 568 3.54 23.47 -0.37
C HIS A 568 3.32 24.85 0.21
N ARG A 569 2.83 25.78 -0.63
CA ARG A 569 2.51 27.16 -0.23
C ARG A 569 1.32 27.71 -1.01
N VAL A 570 0.65 28.72 -0.44
CA VAL A 570 -0.21 29.62 -1.20
C VAL A 570 0.66 30.69 -1.85
N ALA A 571 0.54 30.82 -3.17
CA ALA A 571 1.30 31.78 -3.95
C ALA A 571 0.65 33.16 -3.98
N ARG A 572 -0.69 33.18 -4.07
CA ARG A 572 -1.49 34.40 -4.05
C ARG A 572 -2.95 34.12 -3.70
N VAL A 573 -3.59 35.13 -3.12
CA VAL A 573 -5.04 35.22 -2.92
C VAL A 573 -5.53 36.42 -3.71
N GLU A 574 -6.44 36.18 -4.65
CA GLU A 574 -6.94 37.18 -5.58
C GLU A 574 -8.45 37.31 -5.41
N GLU A 575 -8.97 38.54 -5.32
CA GLU A 575 -10.41 38.79 -5.42
C GLU A 575 -10.82 38.95 -6.88
N VAL A 576 -12.03 38.47 -7.18
CA VAL A 576 -12.65 38.60 -8.49
C VAL A 576 -13.61 39.79 -8.44
N ARG A 577 -13.35 40.79 -9.28
CA ARG A 577 -14.12 42.03 -9.36
C ARG A 577 -15.04 42.02 -10.57
N PRO A 578 -16.37 42.17 -10.39
CA PRO A 578 -17.29 42.26 -11.52
C PRO A 578 -17.02 43.51 -12.35
N THR A 579 -17.03 43.35 -13.67
CA THR A 579 -16.98 44.44 -14.64
C THR A 579 -18.08 44.25 -15.69
N ALA A 580 -18.29 45.22 -16.58
CA ALA A 580 -19.37 45.15 -17.57
C ALA A 580 -19.17 43.97 -18.55
N GLY A 581 -19.82 42.84 -18.26
CA GLY A 581 -19.79 41.62 -19.08
C GLY A 581 -18.61 40.68 -18.81
N ASP A 582 -17.76 40.97 -17.83
CA ASP A 582 -16.55 40.20 -17.52
C ASP A 582 -16.10 40.39 -16.05
N ALA A 583 -14.94 39.85 -15.68
CA ALA A 583 -14.30 40.06 -14.38
C ALA A 583 -12.85 40.57 -14.52
N THR A 584 -12.41 41.36 -13.54
CA THR A 584 -11.01 41.73 -13.33
C THR A 584 -10.53 41.18 -12.00
N PHE A 585 -9.22 41.18 -11.76
CA PHE A 585 -8.63 40.56 -10.58
C PHE A 585 -7.78 41.55 -9.82
N GLU A 586 -7.87 41.48 -8.51
CA GLU A 586 -6.98 42.21 -7.62
C GLU A 586 -6.30 41.24 -6.67
N THR A 587 -4.97 41.31 -6.60
CA THR A 587 -4.21 40.50 -5.68
C THR A 587 -4.29 41.10 -4.28
N LEU A 588 -4.87 40.36 -3.34
CA LEU A 588 -4.97 40.76 -1.93
C LEU A 588 -3.74 40.32 -1.13
N PHE A 589 -3.22 39.14 -1.47
CA PHE A 589 -2.00 38.59 -0.90
C PHE A 589 -1.11 38.01 -2.00
N ALA A 590 0.20 38.25 -1.90
CA ALA A 590 1.20 37.72 -2.82
C ALA A 590 2.44 37.23 -2.06
N HIS A 591 3.05 36.16 -2.55
CA HIS A 591 4.26 35.63 -1.95
C HIS A 591 5.47 36.51 -2.33
N ASP A 592 6.18 37.06 -1.35
CA ASP A 592 7.33 37.95 -1.55
C ASP A 592 8.68 37.22 -1.68
N GLY A 593 8.65 35.89 -1.56
CA GLY A 593 9.81 35.00 -1.60
C GLY A 593 10.14 34.39 -0.25
N ALA A 594 9.72 35.02 0.85
CA ALA A 594 9.85 34.50 2.21
C ALA A 594 8.50 34.06 2.80
N SER A 595 7.44 34.84 2.57
CA SER A 595 6.10 34.56 3.10
C SER A 595 5.00 35.14 2.22
N LEU A 596 3.77 34.70 2.47
CA LEU A 596 2.59 35.30 1.84
C LEU A 596 2.22 36.61 2.55
N ALA A 597 2.45 37.74 1.89
CA ALA A 597 2.25 39.08 2.47
C ALA A 597 1.04 39.80 1.85
N PRO A 598 0.36 40.68 2.61
CA PRO A 598 -0.71 41.52 2.08
C PRO A 598 -0.17 42.54 1.08
N THR A 599 -0.95 42.88 0.05
CA THR A 599 -0.61 43.92 -0.94
C THR A 599 -1.01 45.33 -0.50
N GLY A 600 -1.71 45.45 0.64
CA GLY A 600 -2.25 46.70 1.16
C GLY A 600 -3.67 47.02 0.68
N THR A 601 -4.24 46.25 -0.24
CA THR A 601 -5.59 46.52 -0.81
C THR A 601 -6.68 46.41 0.26
N VAL A 602 -6.61 45.38 1.10
CA VAL A 602 -7.58 45.17 2.17
C VAL A 602 -7.50 46.30 3.20
N GLU A 603 -6.29 46.68 3.62
CA GLU A 603 -6.07 47.71 4.64
C GLU A 603 -6.49 49.11 4.19
N ARG A 604 -6.41 49.40 2.88
CA ARG A 604 -6.82 50.69 2.31
C ARG A 604 -8.34 50.86 2.19
N GLY A 605 -9.12 49.79 2.35
CA GLY A 605 -10.57 49.86 2.12
C GLY A 605 -11.00 49.59 0.69
N ASP A 606 -10.11 49.04 -0.16
CA ASP A 606 -10.32 48.93 -1.60
C ASP A 606 -10.82 47.53 -2.04
N SER A 607 -11.08 46.60 -1.12
CA SER A 607 -11.47 45.22 -1.44
C SER A 607 -12.99 45.06 -1.58
N LEU A 608 -13.44 44.64 -2.77
CA LEU A 608 -14.84 44.31 -3.01
C LEU A 608 -15.25 42.99 -2.34
N ALA A 609 -14.31 42.06 -2.18
CA ALA A 609 -14.57 40.82 -1.44
C ALA A 609 -14.88 41.08 0.04
N ILE A 610 -14.24 42.08 0.67
CA ILE A 610 -14.56 42.48 2.04
C ILE A 610 -15.96 43.10 2.12
N GLU A 611 -16.33 43.93 1.14
CA GLU A 611 -17.67 44.50 1.05
C GLU A 611 -18.74 43.41 0.86
N SER A 612 -18.49 42.42 0.00
CA SER A 612 -19.45 41.33 -0.27
C SER A 612 -19.70 40.43 0.93
N ILE A 613 -18.70 40.21 1.78
CA ILE A 613 -18.83 39.42 3.01
C ILE A 613 -19.24 40.25 4.23
N SER A 614 -19.56 41.54 4.09
CA SER A 614 -20.00 42.36 5.23
C SER A 614 -21.43 42.02 5.65
N ASN A 615 -21.68 41.91 6.96
CA ASN A 615 -23.05 41.74 7.46
C ASN A 615 -23.86 43.04 7.27
N PRO A 616 -25.21 42.97 7.21
CA PRO A 616 -26.04 44.17 7.16
C PRO A 616 -25.76 45.13 8.32
N GLY A 617 -25.31 46.35 8.00
CA GLY A 617 -24.98 47.39 8.98
C GLY A 617 -23.56 47.34 9.54
N GLU A 618 -22.75 46.35 9.15
CA GLU A 618 -21.33 46.27 9.49
C GLU A 618 -20.52 47.20 8.57
N SER A 619 -19.65 48.03 9.14
CA SER A 619 -18.75 48.86 8.34
C SER A 619 -17.50 48.07 7.92
N TYR A 620 -16.84 48.51 6.85
CA TYR A 620 -15.56 47.94 6.43
C TYR A 620 -14.52 47.89 7.57
N ALA A 621 -14.49 48.94 8.41
CA ALA A 621 -13.59 49.00 9.57
C ALA A 621 -13.93 47.96 10.64
N ASP A 622 -15.21 47.62 10.82
CA ASP A 622 -15.63 46.55 11.72
C ASP A 622 -15.15 45.19 11.21
N VAL A 623 -15.27 44.95 9.89
CA VAL A 623 -14.75 43.72 9.26
C VAL A 623 -13.23 43.61 9.43
N LEU A 624 -12.48 44.71 9.25
CA LEU A 624 -11.05 44.73 9.51
C LEU A 624 -10.71 44.38 10.96
N ALA A 625 -11.48 44.86 11.94
CA ALA A 625 -11.28 44.51 13.34
C ALA A 625 -11.57 43.02 13.63
N VAL A 626 -12.56 42.43 12.96
CA VAL A 626 -12.84 40.99 13.01
C VAL A 626 -11.67 40.19 12.40
N LEU A 627 -11.15 40.62 11.26
CA LEU A 627 -10.00 39.99 10.60
C LEU A 627 -8.74 40.04 11.46
N ASP A 628 -8.42 41.19 12.06
CA ASP A 628 -7.27 41.33 12.96
C ASP A 628 -7.38 40.40 14.18
N THR A 629 -8.55 40.38 14.82
CA THR A 629 -8.81 39.52 15.98
C THR A 629 -8.67 38.05 15.61
N ARG A 630 -9.17 37.67 14.42
CA ARG A 630 -9.09 36.30 13.91
C ARG A 630 -7.67 35.90 13.53
N SER A 631 -6.91 36.79 12.87
CA SER A 631 -5.51 36.58 12.53
C SER A 631 -4.68 36.30 13.79
N ARG A 632 -4.81 37.14 14.82
CA ARG A 632 -4.13 36.93 16.11
C ARG A 632 -4.50 35.60 16.78
N ARG A 633 -5.77 35.19 16.71
CA ARG A 633 -6.21 33.89 17.23
C ARG A 633 -5.56 32.73 16.46
N LEU A 634 -5.58 32.76 15.13
CA LEU A 634 -5.00 31.71 14.29
C LEU A 634 -3.48 31.60 14.49
N ALA A 635 -2.78 32.74 14.57
CA ALA A 635 -1.36 32.78 14.90
C ALA A 635 -1.08 32.13 16.27
N THR A 636 -1.86 32.48 17.30
CA THR A 636 -1.71 31.91 18.65
C THR A 636 -1.91 30.38 18.65
N LEU A 637 -2.93 29.88 17.94
CA LEU A 637 -3.18 28.44 17.82
C LEU A 637 -2.00 27.74 17.12
N ALA A 638 -1.49 28.32 16.03
CA ALA A 638 -0.34 27.79 15.30
C ALA A 638 0.93 27.73 16.16
N GLU A 639 1.26 28.82 16.86
CA GLU A 639 2.42 28.94 17.75
C GLU A 639 2.36 27.95 18.91
N THR A 640 1.17 27.78 19.51
CA THR A 640 0.95 26.87 20.65
C THR A 640 0.80 25.40 20.23
N GLY A 641 0.75 25.10 18.93
CA GLY A 641 0.60 23.73 18.41
C GLY A 641 -0.80 23.16 18.53
N ARG A 642 -1.79 24.03 18.72
CA ARG A 642 -3.20 23.69 18.78
C ARG A 642 -3.80 23.69 17.37
N THR A 643 -3.43 22.68 16.60
CA THR A 643 -3.71 22.60 15.16
C THR A 643 -4.79 21.59 14.80
N ASP A 644 -5.37 20.89 15.77
CA ASP A 644 -6.35 19.86 15.51
C ASP A 644 -7.75 20.45 15.33
N PRO A 645 -8.66 19.78 14.61
CA PRO A 645 -10.05 20.24 14.46
C PRO A 645 -10.76 20.52 15.79
N ALA A 646 -10.44 19.75 16.84
CA ALA A 646 -11.00 19.91 18.18
C ALA A 646 -10.61 21.25 18.84
N ASP A 647 -9.41 21.76 18.60
CA ASP A 647 -8.90 23.02 19.19
C ASP A 647 -9.67 24.25 18.73
N ARG A 648 -10.44 24.12 17.66
CA ARG A 648 -11.21 25.21 17.06
C ARG A 648 -12.51 25.51 17.80
N THR A 649 -13.01 24.56 18.61
CA THR A 649 -14.34 24.63 19.23
C THR A 649 -14.39 25.45 20.52
N GLU A 650 -13.28 26.09 20.95
CA GLU A 650 -13.36 27.09 22.03
C GLU A 650 -14.38 28.18 21.68
N PRO A 651 -15.30 28.51 22.62
CA PRO A 651 -16.45 29.36 22.35
C PRO A 651 -15.96 30.68 21.77
N ARG A 652 -16.42 30.96 20.53
CA ARG A 652 -16.25 32.26 19.89
C ARG A 652 -16.87 33.27 20.85
N LEU A 653 -16.05 34.07 21.53
CA LEU A 653 -16.53 35.07 22.48
C LEU A 653 -17.55 35.95 21.75
N GLU A 654 -18.83 35.74 22.07
CA GLU A 654 -19.95 36.51 21.54
C GLU A 654 -19.78 37.97 22.01
N GLY A 655 -19.16 38.79 21.16
CA GLY A 655 -19.22 40.24 21.24
C GLY A 655 -20.57 40.74 20.73
N GLY A 656 -21.66 40.28 21.36
CA GLY A 656 -23.02 40.70 21.08
C GLY A 656 -23.58 41.43 22.29
N SER A 657 -23.34 42.73 22.38
CA SER A 657 -24.09 43.61 23.27
C SER A 657 -25.57 43.54 22.90
N GLY A 658 -26.36 42.85 23.73
CA GLY A 658 -27.80 42.97 23.70
C GLY A 658 -28.21 44.39 24.06
N CYS A 659 -28.76 45.11 23.08
CA CYS A 659 -29.93 45.99 23.20
C CYS A 659 -30.30 46.55 21.83
#